data_AF-A0A8H5NGI0-F1
#
_entry.id   AF-A0A8H5NGI0-F1
#
_cell.length_a   1.000
_cell.length_b   1.000
_cell.length_c   1.000
_cell.angle_alpha   90.00
_cell.angle_beta   90.00
_cell.angle_gamma   90.00
#
_symmetry.space_group_name_H-M   'P 1'
#
loop_
_entity.id
_entity.type
_entity.pdbx_description
1 polymer ?
#
loop_
_entity_poly.entity_id
_entity_poly.type
_entity_poly.pdbx_seq_one_letter_code
_entity_poly.pdbx_strand_id
1 'polypeptide(L)'
;MAPSAIDEPAIKAPEQKTYPPAKIFPVKETRFENYIEPTKDGRERALKQPDSAAIVIDNGSSAVRAGWSFDSKPRFSIPPIMAKYRDRKLGKTFSFAGSDCYADTTARGHIRGAFEAGTGIVSNWDVMEHVLDYIFLKLGMNDADGAIEVPIVMTEAVANLPYSRKSMTEIIFECYGAPSLAYGIDSLFSYRHNKGKTGLVVSSSYTATHVIPVYNSKALLGQATRLNWGGYHNAEYLLKLIRLKYPAFAGKLNVSQAEHMLRDHGYVSRDYDHELANYLEWTGLEDRDIVMQYPFTEEVIIQKSEEELARIAERKKESGRRLQQQAAKMRLEKLMKKEQDLEYYKQLQRNITDQTKKEIRRQLDSNDIKDENQLEKIIRDLEKAIKKARTKDVGGDPEEEQEQPNFDLLDVPDDQLDEAQIKQKRQQRLLKSNHEARARAKAEKEAEKARVIEEERADTERRENDLENWLDEKRQRRAQTLQKMKERERLKQDLGNRKSLASQIRMKSIANLASDNPTKKRRRGGDDDNFGADDDDWGVYRQIAVGDNSDDEHEEEDLHSTLKSLEQDLLRYDPDFEYEHTHEAQSDWSKSLLHAFVRGPRPFDPSSQAELNQIHLNVERIRVPEVVFRPSIAGVDQSGIVDIAGDILNQRLGNVPNRDDFLRDVFLTGGNTLFKNFDDRVREGLRSLLPADSPLTVRRAEDALLDAWKGAAGWVGTSAWKSAKISREEYQEKGPEYIKEHDMGNSYA
;
A
#
# COMPACT_ATOMS: atom_id res chain seq x y z
N MET A 1 -41.63 -47.24 -9.78
CA MET A 1 -41.86 -45.79 -9.93
C MET A 1 -40.96 -45.11 -8.92
N ALA A 2 -39.90 -44.45 -9.38
CA ALA A 2 -39.06 -43.62 -8.52
C ALA A 2 -39.84 -42.35 -8.18
N PRO A 3 -39.86 -41.89 -6.91
CA PRO A 3 -40.47 -40.61 -6.59
C PRO A 3 -39.64 -39.50 -7.26
N SER A 4 -40.35 -38.59 -7.93
CA SER A 4 -39.78 -37.45 -8.64
C SER A 4 -38.94 -36.60 -7.68
N ALA A 5 -37.67 -36.37 -8.02
CA ALA A 5 -36.91 -35.26 -7.47
C ALA A 5 -37.62 -33.97 -7.87
N ILE A 6 -38.30 -33.35 -6.92
CA ILE A 6 -38.77 -31.98 -7.03
C ILE A 6 -37.49 -31.16 -6.79
N ASP A 7 -36.96 -30.51 -7.83
CA ASP A 7 -35.87 -29.56 -7.68
C ASP A 7 -36.33 -28.46 -6.71
N GLU A 8 -35.81 -28.48 -5.48
CA GLU A 8 -36.01 -27.41 -4.50
C GLU A 8 -35.38 -26.12 -5.04
N PRO A 9 -36.04 -24.95 -4.90
CA PRO A 9 -35.50 -23.70 -5.40
C PRO A 9 -34.19 -23.39 -4.65
N ALA A 10 -33.07 -23.40 -5.37
CA ALA A 10 -31.80 -22.92 -4.85
C ALA A 10 -31.99 -21.49 -4.31
N ILE A 11 -31.69 -21.30 -3.02
CA ILE A 11 -31.70 -19.99 -2.37
C ILE A 11 -30.70 -19.13 -3.14
N LYS A 12 -31.22 -18.17 -3.92
CA LYS A 12 -30.39 -17.31 -4.75
C LYS A 12 -29.54 -16.43 -3.84
N ALA A 13 -28.22 -16.60 -3.90
CA ALA A 13 -27.31 -15.58 -3.42
C ALA A 13 -27.71 -14.22 -4.04
N PRO A 14 -27.59 -13.10 -3.30
CA PRO A 14 -27.93 -11.79 -3.82
C PRO A 14 -27.19 -11.55 -5.15
N GLU A 15 -27.87 -10.91 -6.12
CA GLU A 15 -27.24 -10.57 -7.39
C GLU A 15 -25.96 -9.77 -7.14
N GLN A 16 -24.82 -10.31 -7.55
CA GLN A 16 -23.54 -9.60 -7.47
C GLN A 16 -23.67 -8.31 -8.28
N LYS A 17 -23.54 -7.17 -7.60
CA LYS A 17 -23.52 -5.86 -8.24
C LYS A 17 -22.35 -5.85 -9.24
N THR A 18 -22.69 -5.72 -10.52
CA THR A 18 -21.70 -5.57 -11.59
C THR A 18 -21.43 -4.10 -11.81
N TYR A 19 -20.19 -3.68 -11.60
CA TYR A 19 -19.77 -2.31 -11.83
C TYR A 19 -19.06 -2.20 -13.19
N PRO A 20 -19.15 -1.06 -13.88
CA PRO A 20 -18.29 -0.80 -15.04
C PRO A 20 -16.81 -0.80 -14.62
N PRO A 21 -15.86 -0.95 -15.56
CA PRO A 21 -14.43 -0.82 -15.27
C PRO A 21 -14.10 0.47 -14.52
N ALA A 22 -13.14 0.41 -13.60
CA ALA A 22 -12.73 1.57 -12.82
C ALA A 22 -12.13 2.67 -13.72
N LYS A 23 -12.45 3.93 -13.42
CA LYS A 23 -11.79 5.10 -14.02
C LYS A 23 -10.43 5.27 -13.35
N ILE A 24 -9.39 4.70 -13.96
CA ILE A 24 -8.03 4.72 -13.43
C ILE A 24 -7.24 5.87 -14.05
N PHE A 25 -6.57 6.66 -13.21
CA PHE A 25 -5.73 7.78 -13.62
C PHE A 25 -4.28 7.53 -13.21
N PRO A 26 -3.30 7.73 -14.10
CA PRO A 26 -1.90 7.63 -13.73
C PRO A 26 -1.52 8.75 -12.76
N VAL A 27 -0.67 8.44 -11.78
CA VAL A 27 -0.12 9.46 -10.89
C VAL A 27 0.70 10.48 -11.68
N LYS A 28 0.37 11.77 -11.53
CA LYS A 28 1.12 12.89 -12.11
C LYS A 28 2.11 13.43 -11.09
N GLU A 29 3.30 13.78 -11.55
CA GLU A 29 4.34 14.39 -10.73
C GLU A 29 5.03 15.48 -11.55
N THR A 30 5.49 16.55 -10.90
CA THR A 30 6.34 17.56 -11.53
C THR A 30 7.63 16.92 -12.04
N ARG A 31 7.87 17.07 -13.35
CA ARG A 31 9.05 16.56 -14.03
C ARG A 31 9.71 17.68 -14.83
N PHE A 32 10.95 17.45 -15.25
CA PHE A 32 11.56 18.29 -16.26
C PHE A 32 10.81 18.10 -17.58
N GLU A 33 10.38 19.20 -18.19
CA GLU A 33 9.70 19.18 -19.48
C GLU A 33 10.68 19.51 -20.60
N ASN A 34 11.25 20.71 -20.58
CA ASN A 34 12.14 21.21 -21.61
C ASN A 34 13.11 22.26 -21.06
N TYR A 35 14.26 22.39 -21.74
CA TYR A 35 15.21 23.45 -21.47
C TYR A 35 14.72 24.78 -22.05
N ILE A 36 14.80 25.85 -21.26
CA ILE A 36 14.47 27.20 -21.70
C ILE A 36 15.73 27.86 -22.27
N GLU A 37 15.73 28.26 -23.54
CA GLU A 37 16.87 28.96 -24.13
C GLU A 37 16.91 30.44 -23.70
N PRO A 38 18.11 31.03 -23.50
CA PRO A 38 18.24 32.47 -23.27
C PRO A 38 17.77 33.31 -24.47
N THR A 39 16.88 34.27 -24.24
CA THR A 39 16.31 35.13 -25.29
C THR A 39 16.74 36.59 -25.12
N LYS A 40 17.34 37.20 -26.15
CA LYS A 40 17.80 38.62 -26.10
C LYS A 40 16.81 39.65 -26.67
N ASP A 41 15.80 39.18 -27.40
CA ASP A 41 14.79 40.01 -28.09
C ASP A 41 14.11 41.02 -27.15
N GLY A 42 13.73 40.56 -25.96
CA GLY A 42 13.03 41.40 -25.00
C GLY A 42 13.88 42.52 -24.44
N ARG A 43 15.18 42.27 -24.20
CA ARG A 43 16.12 43.28 -23.71
C ARG A 43 16.31 44.40 -24.73
N GLU A 44 16.55 44.05 -25.99
CA GLU A 44 16.71 45.03 -27.07
C GLU A 44 15.47 45.94 -27.23
N ARG A 45 14.27 45.37 -27.03
CA ARG A 45 13.02 46.12 -27.06
C ARG A 45 12.87 47.02 -25.84
N ALA A 46 13.22 46.52 -24.65
CA ALA A 46 13.13 47.29 -23.41
C ALA A 46 14.04 48.52 -23.42
N LEU A 47 15.27 48.38 -23.92
CA LEU A 47 16.24 49.49 -24.04
C LEU A 47 15.77 50.59 -25.01
N LYS A 48 14.92 50.26 -25.99
CA LYS A 48 14.28 51.24 -26.88
C LYS A 48 13.12 52.00 -26.23
N GLN A 49 12.67 51.57 -25.05
CA GLN A 49 11.50 52.09 -24.34
C GLN A 49 11.78 52.31 -22.84
N PRO A 50 12.80 53.09 -22.47
CA PRO A 50 13.29 53.20 -21.08
C PRO A 50 12.22 53.70 -20.08
N ASP A 51 11.23 54.47 -20.54
CA ASP A 51 10.18 55.04 -19.70
C ASP A 51 8.92 54.17 -19.56
N SER A 52 8.82 53.05 -20.29
CA SER A 52 7.62 52.21 -20.35
C SER A 52 7.89 50.70 -20.39
N ALA A 53 9.15 50.29 -20.24
CA ALA A 53 9.54 48.89 -20.15
C ALA A 53 10.16 48.56 -18.79
N ALA A 54 9.80 47.39 -18.26
CA ALA A 54 10.38 46.83 -17.04
C ALA A 54 10.37 45.30 -17.10
N ILE A 55 11.24 44.67 -16.32
CA ILE A 55 11.12 43.25 -15.99
C ILE A 55 10.06 43.12 -14.90
N VAL A 56 9.10 42.23 -15.09
CA VAL A 56 8.03 41.97 -14.12
C VAL A 56 8.25 40.58 -13.56
N ILE A 57 8.42 40.49 -12.23
CA ILE A 57 8.66 39.25 -11.49
C ILE A 57 7.52 39.07 -10.48
N ASP A 58 6.60 38.17 -10.79
CA ASP A 58 5.65 37.67 -9.81
C ASP A 58 6.35 36.60 -8.95
N ASN A 59 6.79 36.98 -7.76
CA ASN A 59 7.59 36.17 -6.85
C ASN A 59 6.72 35.22 -5.99
N GLY A 60 6.01 34.32 -6.67
CA GLY A 60 5.11 33.36 -6.04
C GLY A 60 5.84 32.16 -5.41
N SER A 61 5.37 31.71 -4.25
CA SER A 61 5.96 30.58 -3.52
C SER A 61 5.75 29.21 -4.18
N SER A 62 4.70 29.02 -5.00
CA SER A 62 4.56 27.82 -5.85
C SER A 62 5.36 27.93 -7.14
N ALA A 63 5.29 29.09 -7.78
CA ALA A 63 5.97 29.37 -9.02
C ALA A 63 6.28 30.86 -9.12
N VAL A 64 7.53 31.17 -9.45
CA VAL A 64 7.99 32.50 -9.83
C VAL A 64 7.73 32.68 -11.31
N ARG A 65 7.00 33.72 -11.68
CA ARG A 65 6.70 34.05 -13.07
C ARG A 65 7.42 35.32 -13.45
N ALA A 66 8.12 35.30 -14.57
CA ALA A 66 8.82 36.49 -15.03
C ALA A 66 8.79 36.68 -16.53
N GLY A 67 8.90 37.94 -16.95
CA GLY A 67 8.83 38.37 -18.34
C GLY A 67 8.89 39.89 -18.45
N TRP A 68 8.61 40.41 -19.63
CA TRP A 68 8.63 41.85 -19.90
C TRP A 68 7.24 42.47 -19.74
N SER A 69 7.18 43.72 -19.31
CA SER A 69 5.92 44.46 -19.12
C SER A 69 5.07 44.59 -20.39
N PHE A 70 5.68 44.51 -21.57
CA PHE A 70 5.00 44.59 -22.86
C PHE A 70 4.59 43.22 -23.43
N ASP A 71 4.90 42.12 -22.73
CA ASP A 71 4.46 40.79 -23.13
C ASP A 71 3.04 40.51 -22.63
N SER A 72 2.27 39.70 -23.37
CA SER A 72 0.90 39.32 -22.98
C SER A 72 0.86 38.21 -21.91
N LYS A 73 1.96 37.51 -21.71
CA LYS A 73 2.14 36.42 -20.74
C LYS A 73 3.59 36.41 -20.24
N PRO A 74 3.87 35.90 -19.03
CA PRO A 74 5.24 35.73 -18.58
C PRO A 74 6.01 34.82 -19.53
N ARG A 75 7.30 35.09 -19.72
CA ARG A 75 8.20 34.29 -20.55
C ARG A 75 8.46 32.92 -19.94
N PHE A 76 8.46 32.84 -18.62
CA PHE A 76 8.66 31.60 -17.89
C PHE A 76 7.93 31.61 -16.54
N SER A 77 7.61 30.40 -16.07
CA SER A 77 6.96 30.10 -14.80
C SER A 77 7.70 28.92 -14.19
N ILE A 78 8.53 29.18 -13.18
CA ILE A 78 9.46 28.20 -12.62
C ILE A 78 9.24 28.01 -11.11
N PRO A 79 9.42 26.81 -10.56
CA PRO A 79 9.41 26.61 -9.12
C PRO A 79 10.60 27.36 -8.47
N PRO A 80 10.44 27.99 -7.30
CA PRO A 80 11.52 28.70 -6.60
C PRO A 80 12.46 27.73 -5.87
N ILE A 81 13.10 26.85 -6.63
CA ILE A 81 13.99 25.79 -6.14
C ILE A 81 15.37 25.88 -6.77
N MET A 82 16.37 25.38 -6.05
CA MET A 82 17.70 25.12 -6.60
C MET A 82 18.23 23.75 -6.15
N ALA A 83 19.23 23.26 -6.87
CA ALA A 83 20.05 22.11 -6.46
C ALA A 83 21.50 22.36 -6.85
N LYS A 84 22.44 22.09 -5.94
CA LYS A 84 23.88 22.25 -6.17
C LYS A 84 24.64 21.06 -5.62
N TYR A 85 25.47 20.43 -6.46
CA TYR A 85 26.31 19.31 -6.05
C TYR A 85 27.62 19.27 -6.83
N ARG A 86 28.64 18.59 -6.30
CA ARG A 86 29.92 18.37 -6.98
C ARG A 86 30.03 16.92 -7.43
N ASP A 87 30.07 16.71 -8.74
CA ASP A 87 30.36 15.42 -9.32
C ASP A 87 31.87 15.13 -9.16
N ARG A 88 32.19 14.16 -8.31
CA ARG A 88 33.59 13.76 -8.04
C ARG A 88 34.22 13.03 -9.23
N LYS A 89 33.44 12.35 -10.06
CA LYS A 89 33.95 11.62 -11.24
C LYS A 89 34.33 12.60 -12.35
N LEU A 90 33.50 13.63 -12.57
CA LEU A 90 33.76 14.67 -13.57
C LEU A 90 34.63 15.81 -13.03
N GLY A 91 34.83 15.90 -11.72
CA GLY A 91 35.57 17.00 -11.08
C GLY A 91 34.86 18.36 -11.20
N LYS A 92 33.56 18.38 -11.53
CA LYS A 92 32.78 19.59 -11.82
C LYS A 92 31.70 19.82 -10.76
N THR A 93 31.45 21.10 -10.47
CA THR A 93 30.30 21.52 -9.64
C THR A 93 29.16 21.90 -10.57
N PHE A 94 27.99 21.31 -10.35
CA PHE A 94 26.77 21.66 -11.05
C PHE A 94 25.85 22.46 -10.11
N SER A 95 25.17 23.44 -10.70
CA SER A 95 24.15 24.26 -10.03
C SER A 95 22.97 24.39 -10.97
N PHE A 96 21.79 24.01 -10.48
CA PHE A 96 20.53 24.02 -11.20
C PHE A 96 19.53 24.89 -10.44
N ALA A 97 18.63 25.53 -11.16
CA ALA A 97 17.53 26.30 -10.59
C ALA A 97 16.24 26.05 -11.39
N GLY A 98 15.09 26.26 -10.74
CA GLY A 98 13.80 26.08 -11.37
C GLY A 98 13.55 24.63 -11.79
N SER A 99 12.85 24.45 -12.92
CA SER A 99 12.47 23.14 -13.43
C SER A 99 13.67 22.28 -13.84
N ASP A 100 14.82 22.88 -14.12
CA ASP A 100 16.06 22.19 -14.51
C ASP A 100 16.58 21.28 -13.37
N CYS A 101 16.19 21.53 -12.11
CA CYS A 101 16.49 20.64 -10.99
C CYS A 101 15.93 19.22 -11.15
N TYR A 102 14.89 19.04 -11.97
CA TYR A 102 14.29 17.73 -12.24
C TYR A 102 14.94 16.99 -13.41
N ALA A 103 15.87 17.62 -14.13
CA ALA A 103 16.55 17.00 -15.28
C ALA A 103 17.57 15.94 -14.84
N ASP A 104 18.16 16.10 -13.65
CA ASP A 104 19.15 15.19 -13.09
C ASP A 104 18.67 14.55 -11.78
N THR A 105 18.93 13.24 -11.63
CA THR A 105 18.48 12.48 -10.45
C THR A 105 19.25 12.88 -9.19
N THR A 106 20.52 13.25 -9.32
CA THR A 106 21.33 13.72 -8.18
C THR A 106 20.88 15.11 -7.74
N ALA A 107 20.60 16.01 -8.70
CA ALA A 107 20.04 17.33 -8.46
C ALA A 107 18.70 17.23 -7.72
N ARG A 108 17.80 16.33 -8.15
CA ARG A 108 16.51 16.09 -7.49
C ARG A 108 16.65 15.75 -6.01
N GLY A 109 17.71 15.01 -5.63
CA GLY A 109 18.00 14.67 -4.23
C GLY A 109 18.52 15.84 -3.37
N HIS A 110 18.97 16.94 -3.99
CA HIS A 110 19.55 18.11 -3.32
C HIS A 110 18.69 19.38 -3.47
N ILE A 111 17.42 19.23 -3.84
CA ILE A 111 16.49 20.35 -4.02
C ILE A 111 16.26 21.07 -2.69
N ARG A 112 16.36 22.40 -2.72
CA ARG A 112 15.99 23.32 -1.63
C ARG A 112 15.13 24.45 -2.20
N GLY A 113 14.15 24.92 -1.43
CA GLY A 113 13.29 26.05 -1.79
C GLY A 113 13.79 27.40 -1.27
N ALA A 114 13.44 28.48 -1.97
CA ALA A 114 13.72 29.87 -1.55
C ALA A 114 12.81 30.34 -0.41
N PHE A 115 11.57 29.87 -0.42
CA PHE A 115 10.54 30.17 0.57
C PHE A 115 10.56 29.16 1.71
N GLU A 116 10.25 29.63 2.91
CA GLU A 116 9.99 28.73 4.04
C GLU A 116 8.72 27.89 3.78
N ALA A 117 8.80 26.60 4.10
CA ALA A 117 7.69 25.67 3.88
C ALA A 117 6.45 26.11 4.68
N GLY A 118 5.31 26.28 4.00
CA GLY A 118 4.07 26.75 4.61
C GLY A 118 3.91 28.27 4.70
N THR A 119 4.91 29.07 4.34
CA THR A 119 4.80 30.53 4.36
C THR A 119 5.20 31.17 3.03
N GLY A 120 4.62 32.33 2.72
CA GLY A 120 4.96 33.11 1.51
C GLY A 120 6.17 34.01 1.70
N ILE A 121 7.04 33.72 2.67
CA ILE A 121 8.17 34.58 3.04
C ILE A 121 9.46 33.94 2.55
N VAL A 122 10.27 34.73 1.84
CA VAL A 122 11.62 34.33 1.44
C VAL A 122 12.52 34.34 2.67
N SER A 123 13.17 33.22 2.93
CA SER A 123 14.09 33.04 4.05
C SER A 123 15.42 32.40 3.64
N ASN A 124 15.49 31.82 2.44
CA ASN A 124 16.69 31.18 1.92
C ASN A 124 17.26 31.97 0.74
N TRP A 125 18.06 32.99 1.08
CA TRP A 125 18.57 33.99 0.14
C TRP A 125 19.54 33.40 -0.88
N ASP A 126 20.36 32.41 -0.51
CA ASP A 126 21.23 31.71 -1.46
C ASP A 126 20.42 31.09 -2.61
N VAL A 127 19.26 30.50 -2.29
CA VAL A 127 18.38 29.90 -3.30
C VAL A 127 17.69 30.99 -4.11
N MET A 128 17.22 32.04 -3.45
CA MET A 128 16.55 33.15 -4.14
C MET A 128 17.47 33.85 -5.13
N GLU A 129 18.73 34.08 -4.78
CA GLU A 129 19.77 34.60 -5.67
C GLU A 129 19.95 33.69 -6.89
N HIS A 130 20.08 32.37 -6.71
CA HIS A 130 20.19 31.44 -7.84
C HIS A 130 18.92 31.39 -8.72
N VAL A 131 17.74 31.60 -8.14
CA VAL A 131 16.48 31.73 -8.89
C VAL A 131 16.48 33.01 -9.71
N LEU A 132 16.92 34.14 -9.14
CA LEU A 132 17.04 35.41 -9.85
C LEU A 132 18.11 35.36 -10.96
N ASP A 133 19.27 34.75 -10.69
CA ASP A 133 20.30 34.47 -11.69
C ASP A 133 19.71 33.73 -12.88
N TYR A 134 18.97 32.64 -12.61
CA TYR A 134 18.32 31.88 -13.66
C TYR A 134 17.37 32.78 -14.49
N ILE A 135 16.53 33.56 -13.82
CA ILE A 135 15.59 34.48 -14.48
C ILE A 135 16.33 35.47 -15.40
N PHE A 136 17.34 36.16 -14.89
CA PHE A 136 18.06 37.18 -15.64
C PHE A 136 18.90 36.57 -16.78
N LEU A 137 19.55 35.43 -16.55
CA LEU A 137 20.30 34.70 -17.58
C LEU A 137 19.38 34.27 -18.74
N LYS A 138 18.18 33.77 -18.42
CA LYS A 138 17.19 33.37 -19.44
C LYS A 138 16.55 34.55 -20.16
N LEU A 139 16.44 35.71 -19.53
CA LEU A 139 16.03 36.98 -20.17
C LEU A 139 17.13 37.61 -21.04
N GLY A 140 18.31 36.98 -21.13
CA GLY A 140 19.39 37.43 -21.98
C GLY A 140 20.22 38.56 -21.39
N MET A 141 20.24 38.72 -20.06
CA MET A 141 21.07 39.69 -19.34
C MET A 141 22.50 39.17 -19.14
N ASN A 142 23.12 38.65 -20.20
CA ASN A 142 24.40 37.92 -20.18
C ASN A 142 25.61 38.79 -20.59
N ASP A 143 25.54 40.10 -20.38
CA ASP A 143 26.63 41.01 -20.77
C ASP A 143 27.78 40.96 -19.77
N ALA A 144 28.96 41.44 -20.18
CA ALA A 144 30.22 41.29 -19.43
C ALA A 144 30.17 41.83 -18.00
N ASP A 145 29.34 42.84 -17.74
CA ASP A 145 29.24 43.49 -16.44
C ASP A 145 28.15 42.87 -15.54
N GLY A 146 27.31 41.96 -16.06
CA GLY A 146 26.23 41.28 -15.31
C GLY A 146 25.11 42.19 -14.77
N ALA A 147 25.17 43.50 -15.03
CA ALA A 147 24.25 44.48 -14.48
C ALA A 147 22.88 44.46 -15.18
N ILE A 148 21.82 44.66 -14.40
CA ILE A 148 20.46 44.81 -14.91
C ILE A 148 20.21 46.28 -15.27
N GLU A 149 20.10 46.60 -16.56
CA GLU A 149 19.97 47.98 -17.05
C GLU A 149 18.51 48.48 -17.13
N VAL A 150 17.55 47.66 -16.68
CA VAL A 150 16.12 47.91 -16.84
C VAL A 150 15.41 47.89 -15.48
N PRO A 151 14.36 48.71 -15.27
CA PRO A 151 13.58 48.69 -14.03
C PRO A 151 12.98 47.30 -13.74
N ILE A 152 12.79 47.01 -12.45
CA ILE A 152 12.12 45.79 -11.99
C ILE A 152 10.83 46.14 -11.24
N VAL A 153 9.76 45.42 -11.55
CA VAL A 153 8.54 45.35 -10.72
C VAL A 153 8.48 43.95 -10.13
N MET A 154 8.38 43.84 -8.81
CA MET A 154 8.37 42.55 -8.11
C MET A 154 7.18 42.44 -7.17
N THR A 155 6.50 41.29 -7.16
CA THR A 155 5.43 41.05 -6.18
C THR A 155 6.01 40.66 -4.81
N GLU A 156 5.28 40.99 -3.74
CA GLU A 156 5.58 40.53 -2.39
C GLU A 156 4.31 40.11 -1.64
N ALA A 157 4.49 39.39 -0.53
CA ALA A 157 3.38 38.98 0.33
C ALA A 157 2.72 40.18 1.04
N VAL A 158 1.44 40.03 1.40
CA VAL A 158 0.75 40.96 2.30
C VAL A 158 1.45 40.99 3.66
N ALA A 159 1.69 42.18 4.19
CA ALA A 159 2.41 42.42 5.43
C ALA A 159 3.77 41.71 5.48
N ASN A 160 4.52 41.76 4.37
CA ASN A 160 5.86 41.15 4.28
C ASN A 160 6.80 41.72 5.35
N LEU A 161 7.73 40.88 5.83
CA LEU A 161 8.68 41.25 6.88
C LEU A 161 9.65 42.32 6.37
N PRO A 162 9.92 43.38 7.17
CA PRO A 162 10.90 44.40 6.80
C PRO A 162 12.28 43.82 6.45
N TYR A 163 12.73 42.83 7.22
CA TYR A 163 14.00 42.14 6.95
C TYR A 163 14.02 41.46 5.58
N SER A 164 12.96 40.72 5.22
CA SER A 164 12.91 40.04 3.92
C SER A 164 12.87 41.04 2.77
N ARG A 165 12.13 42.14 2.92
CA ARG A 165 12.13 43.21 1.92
C ARG A 165 13.50 43.86 1.79
N LYS A 166 14.15 44.16 2.91
CA LYS A 166 15.51 44.72 2.97
C LYS A 166 16.50 43.85 2.21
N SER A 167 16.57 42.55 2.54
CA SER A 167 17.50 41.62 1.90
C SER A 167 17.24 41.45 0.41
N MET A 168 15.97 41.41 -0.01
CA MET A 168 15.63 41.41 -1.44
C MET A 168 16.09 42.69 -2.13
N THR A 169 15.84 43.85 -1.53
CA THR A 169 16.27 45.16 -2.06
C THR A 169 17.80 45.25 -2.18
N GLU A 170 18.54 44.79 -1.17
CA GLU A 170 20.00 44.72 -1.18
C GLU A 170 20.49 43.83 -2.33
N ILE A 171 19.93 42.63 -2.51
CA ILE A 171 20.29 41.75 -3.64
C ILE A 171 20.05 42.43 -4.99
N ILE A 172 18.88 43.07 -5.18
CA ILE A 172 18.53 43.71 -6.45
C ILE A 172 19.44 44.90 -6.79
N PHE A 173 19.81 45.74 -5.80
CA PHE A 173 20.64 46.92 -6.05
C PHE A 173 22.14 46.65 -5.99
N GLU A 174 22.63 45.84 -5.04
CA GLU A 174 24.06 45.59 -4.84
C GLU A 174 24.59 44.47 -5.74
N CYS A 175 23.88 43.34 -5.83
CA CYS A 175 24.34 42.20 -6.65
C CYS A 175 24.03 42.43 -8.13
N TYR A 176 22.82 42.91 -8.45
CA TYR A 176 22.36 43.05 -9.83
C TYR A 176 22.42 44.47 -10.39
N GLY A 177 22.62 45.49 -9.56
CA GLY A 177 22.81 46.87 -10.03
C GLY A 177 21.60 47.51 -10.71
N ALA A 178 20.38 47.04 -10.45
CA ALA A 178 19.17 47.51 -11.13
C ALA A 178 18.95 49.03 -10.99
N PRO A 179 18.43 49.74 -12.02
CA PRO A 179 18.23 51.19 -11.96
C PRO A 179 17.11 51.60 -11.01
N SER A 180 16.06 50.78 -10.90
CA SER A 180 14.96 51.01 -9.97
C SER A 180 14.15 49.76 -9.70
N LEU A 181 13.50 49.73 -8.54
CA LEU A 181 12.66 48.62 -8.08
C LEU A 181 11.33 49.16 -7.55
N ALA A 182 10.23 48.48 -7.86
CA ALA A 182 8.94 48.72 -7.25
C ALA A 182 8.32 47.40 -6.77
N TYR A 183 7.88 47.38 -5.51
CA TYR A 183 7.15 46.25 -4.95
C TYR A 183 5.64 46.41 -5.14
N GLY A 184 4.88 45.33 -4.96
CA GLY A 184 3.43 45.40 -4.86
C GLY A 184 2.80 44.05 -4.52
N ILE A 185 1.56 44.06 -4.05
CA ILE A 185 0.85 42.85 -3.67
C ILE A 185 0.18 42.23 -4.91
N ASP A 186 0.49 40.97 -5.16
CA ASP A 186 0.01 40.15 -6.29
C ASP A 186 -1.52 40.20 -6.51
N SER A 187 -2.29 40.00 -5.45
CA SER A 187 -3.76 39.99 -5.46
C SER A 187 -4.35 41.36 -5.79
N LEU A 188 -3.68 42.45 -5.41
CA LEU A 188 -4.10 43.81 -5.74
C LEU A 188 -3.79 44.14 -7.20
N PHE A 189 -2.68 43.66 -7.75
CA PHE A 189 -2.42 43.72 -9.20
C PHE A 189 -3.49 42.97 -9.99
N SER A 190 -3.83 41.75 -9.59
CA SER A 190 -4.92 40.96 -10.21
C SER A 190 -6.26 41.70 -10.17
N TYR A 191 -6.63 42.28 -9.03
CA TYR A 191 -7.87 43.04 -8.88
C TYR A 191 -7.93 44.27 -9.79
N ARG A 192 -6.81 45.01 -9.91
CA ARG A 192 -6.69 46.19 -10.78
C ARG A 192 -6.72 45.82 -12.26
N HIS A 193 -6.06 44.72 -12.65
CA HIS A 193 -6.17 44.17 -14.00
C HIS A 193 -7.63 43.86 -14.35
N ASN A 194 -8.37 43.30 -13.40
CA ASN A 194 -9.78 42.97 -13.51
C ASN A 194 -10.71 44.19 -13.29
N LYS A 195 -10.20 45.42 -13.43
CA LYS A 195 -10.94 46.69 -13.41
C LYS A 195 -11.70 46.95 -12.09
N GLY A 196 -11.31 46.27 -11.01
CA GLY A 196 -11.84 46.47 -9.68
C GLY A 196 -11.48 47.84 -9.11
N LYS A 197 -12.39 48.43 -8.32
CA LYS A 197 -12.19 49.72 -7.65
C LYS A 197 -12.53 49.64 -6.17
N THR A 198 -13.75 49.27 -5.83
CA THR A 198 -14.23 49.10 -4.45
C THR A 198 -14.85 47.71 -4.33
N GLY A 199 -14.40 46.92 -3.37
CA GLY A 199 -14.71 45.50 -3.31
C GLY A 199 -13.96 44.77 -2.20
N LEU A 200 -14.28 43.49 -2.02
CA LEU A 200 -13.58 42.59 -1.10
C LEU A 200 -12.78 41.56 -1.91
N VAL A 201 -11.45 41.65 -1.87
CA VAL A 201 -10.57 40.69 -2.54
C VAL A 201 -10.33 39.49 -1.64
N VAL A 202 -10.72 38.30 -2.09
CA VAL A 202 -10.42 37.01 -1.45
C VAL A 202 -9.38 36.31 -2.31
N SER A 203 -8.12 36.34 -1.87
CA SER A 203 -6.98 35.74 -2.55
C SER A 203 -6.58 34.43 -1.88
N SER A 204 -7.02 33.29 -2.39
CA SER A 204 -6.59 31.97 -1.89
C SER A 204 -5.39 31.48 -2.70
N SER A 205 -4.20 31.73 -2.15
CA SER A 205 -2.91 31.48 -2.80
C SER A 205 -2.29 30.14 -2.36
N TYR A 206 -1.02 29.90 -2.69
CA TYR A 206 -0.36 28.63 -2.39
C TYR A 206 -0.07 28.43 -0.90
N THR A 207 0.36 29.47 -0.17
CA THR A 207 0.75 29.33 1.24
C THR A 207 -0.28 29.89 2.21
N ALA A 208 -1.06 30.89 1.82
CA ALA A 208 -2.07 31.50 2.69
C ALA A 208 -3.24 32.05 1.87
N THR A 209 -4.35 32.32 2.56
CA THR A 209 -5.53 32.94 1.98
C THR A 209 -5.77 34.30 2.62
N HIS A 210 -5.78 35.36 1.81
CA HIS A 210 -5.94 36.74 2.27
C HIS A 210 -7.33 37.27 1.92
N VAL A 211 -7.95 37.99 2.84
CA VAL A 211 -9.20 38.74 2.62
C VAL A 211 -8.89 40.21 2.82
N ILE A 212 -8.94 40.99 1.73
CA ILE A 212 -8.45 42.38 1.67
C ILE A 212 -9.58 43.29 1.17
N PRO A 213 -10.12 44.17 2.02
CA PRO A 213 -11.05 45.19 1.55
C PRO A 213 -10.31 46.29 0.79
N VAL A 214 -10.85 46.67 -0.37
CA VAL A 214 -10.32 47.72 -1.23
C VAL A 214 -11.39 48.78 -1.41
N TYR A 215 -11.03 50.05 -1.20
CA TYR A 215 -11.93 51.19 -1.36
C TYR A 215 -11.30 52.22 -2.30
N ASN A 216 -12.01 52.57 -3.37
CA ASN A 216 -11.54 53.53 -4.38
C ASN A 216 -10.12 53.24 -4.88
N SER A 217 -9.83 51.97 -5.16
CA SER A 217 -8.55 51.44 -5.65
C SER A 217 -7.40 51.44 -4.63
N LYS A 218 -7.66 51.80 -3.36
CA LYS A 218 -6.70 51.72 -2.25
C LYS A 218 -7.04 50.56 -1.32
N ALA A 219 -6.07 49.69 -1.06
CA ALA A 219 -6.26 48.60 -0.12
C ALA A 219 -6.29 49.10 1.33
N LEU A 220 -7.25 48.60 2.11
CA LEU A 220 -7.39 48.89 3.54
C LEU A 220 -6.68 47.79 4.33
N LEU A 221 -5.34 47.76 4.25
CA LEU A 221 -4.52 46.68 4.82
C LEU A 221 -4.68 46.52 6.34
N GLY A 222 -4.97 47.60 7.08
CA GLY A 222 -5.27 47.53 8.51
C GLY A 222 -6.55 46.75 8.86
N GLN A 223 -7.41 46.46 7.88
CA GLN A 223 -8.61 45.64 8.02
C GLN A 223 -8.48 44.28 7.32
N ALA A 224 -7.37 44.01 6.64
CA ALA A 224 -7.15 42.74 5.97
C ALA A 224 -6.92 41.61 6.99
N THR A 225 -7.30 40.39 6.62
CA THR A 225 -7.10 39.21 7.46
C THR A 225 -6.49 38.08 6.63
N ARG A 226 -5.61 37.30 7.27
CA ARG A 226 -4.94 36.15 6.67
C ARG A 226 -5.38 34.86 7.37
N LEU A 227 -5.87 33.91 6.60
CA LEU A 227 -5.99 32.51 6.98
C LEU A 227 -4.69 31.77 6.61
N ASN A 228 -4.10 31.06 7.56
CA ASN A 228 -2.89 30.24 7.39
C ASN A 228 -3.19 28.89 6.73
N TRP A 229 -3.85 28.96 5.57
CA TRP A 229 -4.17 27.81 4.76
C TRP A 229 -4.13 28.17 3.26
N GLY A 230 -3.63 27.25 2.44
CA GLY A 230 -3.47 27.43 1.00
C GLY A 230 -3.17 26.12 0.29
N GLY A 231 -2.84 26.19 -1.01
CA GLY A 231 -2.54 25.01 -1.84
C GLY A 231 -1.46 24.05 -1.30
N TYR A 232 -0.39 24.57 -0.70
CA TYR A 232 0.66 23.77 -0.06
C TYR A 232 0.09 22.93 1.10
N HIS A 233 -0.70 23.57 1.96
CA HIS A 233 -1.33 22.91 3.11
C HIS A 233 -2.35 21.86 2.67
N ASN A 234 -3.10 22.14 1.59
CA ASN A 234 -3.98 21.16 0.96
C ASN A 234 -3.22 19.89 0.53
N ALA A 235 -2.11 20.05 -0.20
CA ALA A 235 -1.29 18.92 -0.66
C ALA A 235 -0.65 18.14 0.51
N GLU A 236 -0.09 18.84 1.50
CA GLU A 236 0.46 18.23 2.72
C GLU A 236 -0.60 17.48 3.53
N TYR A 237 -1.80 18.05 3.67
CA TYR A 237 -2.90 17.44 4.40
C TYR A 237 -3.42 16.19 3.68
N LEU A 238 -3.59 16.24 2.36
CA LEU A 238 -3.92 15.05 1.58
C LEU A 238 -2.86 13.95 1.75
N LEU A 239 -1.58 14.31 1.70
CA LEU A 239 -0.49 13.36 1.88
C LEU A 239 -0.54 12.67 3.24
N LYS A 240 -0.86 13.42 4.31
CA LYS A 240 -1.07 12.85 5.66
C LYS A 240 -2.28 11.92 5.69
N LEU A 241 -3.40 12.30 5.08
CA LEU A 241 -4.60 11.45 5.00
C LEU A 241 -4.34 10.14 4.24
N ILE A 242 -3.66 10.20 3.09
CA ILE A 242 -3.30 9.02 2.29
C ILE A 242 -2.39 8.09 3.10
N ARG A 243 -1.38 8.61 3.80
CA ARG A 243 -0.49 7.79 4.64
C ARG A 243 -1.23 7.08 5.77
N LEU A 244 -2.23 7.74 6.37
CA LEU A 244 -3.07 7.14 7.40
C LEU A 244 -4.03 6.08 6.82
N LYS A 245 -4.55 6.32 5.62
CA LYS A 245 -5.46 5.40 4.91
C LYS A 245 -4.73 4.16 4.37
N TYR A 246 -3.48 4.31 3.93
CA TYR A 246 -2.67 3.24 3.35
C TYR A 246 -1.29 3.11 4.04
N PRO A 247 -1.25 2.62 5.29
CA PRO A 247 0.01 2.52 6.05
C PRO A 247 1.03 1.54 5.45
N ALA A 248 0.56 0.53 4.71
CA ALA A 248 1.39 -0.48 4.07
C ALA A 248 1.72 -0.18 2.59
N PHE A 249 1.40 1.02 2.09
CA PHE A 249 1.65 1.37 0.70
C PHE A 249 3.16 1.46 0.40
N ALA A 250 3.63 0.67 -0.56
CA ALA A 250 5.05 0.59 -0.90
C ALA A 250 5.54 1.77 -1.77
N GLY A 251 4.63 2.42 -2.51
CA GLY A 251 4.97 3.50 -3.42
C GLY A 251 5.43 4.79 -2.72
N LYS A 252 6.33 5.53 -3.37
CA LYS A 252 6.79 6.83 -2.86
C LYS A 252 5.70 7.89 -3.01
N LEU A 253 5.14 8.34 -1.88
CA LEU A 253 4.17 9.43 -1.82
C LEU A 253 4.87 10.77 -1.62
N ASN A 254 4.60 11.75 -2.48
CA ASN A 254 5.15 13.10 -2.36
C ASN A 254 4.11 14.21 -2.56
N VAL A 255 4.48 15.42 -2.17
CA VAL A 255 3.59 16.60 -2.14
C VAL A 255 3.14 17.01 -3.55
N SER A 256 4.04 16.94 -4.55
CA SER A 256 3.69 17.28 -5.94
C SER A 256 2.62 16.35 -6.52
N GLN A 257 2.69 15.06 -6.19
CA GLN A 257 1.66 14.10 -6.58
C GLN A 257 0.32 14.42 -5.92
N ALA A 258 0.32 14.71 -4.62
CA ALA A 258 -0.88 15.10 -3.88
C ALA A 258 -1.50 16.41 -4.42
N GLU A 259 -0.67 17.40 -4.77
CA GLU A 259 -1.10 18.64 -5.39
C GLU A 259 -1.82 18.37 -6.73
N HIS A 260 -1.25 17.52 -7.58
CA HIS A 260 -1.88 17.11 -8.84
C HIS A 260 -3.19 16.36 -8.64
N MET A 261 -3.25 15.45 -7.67
CA MET A 261 -4.48 14.72 -7.32
C MET A 261 -5.60 15.69 -6.95
N LEU A 262 -5.33 16.69 -6.10
CA LEU A 262 -6.33 17.68 -5.70
C LEU A 262 -6.72 18.59 -6.85
N ARG A 263 -5.75 19.09 -7.62
CA ARG A 263 -6.02 19.99 -8.74
C ARG A 263 -6.96 19.37 -9.77
N ASP A 264 -6.77 18.08 -10.05
CA ASP A 264 -7.50 17.39 -11.11
C ASP A 264 -8.81 16.74 -10.60
N HIS A 265 -8.87 16.35 -9.31
CA HIS A 265 -9.98 15.53 -8.79
C HIS A 265 -10.67 16.09 -7.53
N GLY A 266 -10.13 17.11 -6.89
CA GLY A 266 -10.72 17.80 -5.74
C GLY A 266 -11.76 18.85 -6.15
N TYR A 267 -12.74 19.09 -5.28
CA TYR A 267 -13.75 20.13 -5.48
C TYR A 267 -14.36 20.56 -4.14
N VAL A 268 -14.99 21.74 -4.14
CA VAL A 268 -15.70 22.24 -2.97
C VAL A 268 -17.15 21.76 -3.02
N SER A 269 -17.63 21.20 -1.91
CA SER A 269 -19.03 20.83 -1.74
C SER A 269 -19.89 22.08 -1.51
N ARG A 270 -21.11 22.09 -2.06
CA ARG A 270 -22.11 23.13 -1.78
C ARG A 270 -22.69 22.98 -0.38
N ASP A 271 -23.06 21.75 0.00
CA ASP A 271 -23.52 21.37 1.33
C ASP A 271 -22.66 20.22 1.85
N TYR A 272 -21.61 20.58 2.58
CA TYR A 272 -20.58 19.65 3.02
C TYR A 272 -21.09 18.56 3.94
N ASP A 273 -21.97 18.88 4.89
CA ASP A 273 -22.42 17.91 5.90
C ASP A 273 -23.34 16.87 5.26
N HIS A 274 -24.24 17.30 4.38
CA HIS A 274 -25.09 16.38 3.63
C HIS A 274 -24.30 15.51 2.65
N GLU A 275 -23.37 16.10 1.89
CA GLU A 275 -22.57 15.35 0.91
C GLU A 275 -21.63 14.35 1.60
N LEU A 276 -21.00 14.73 2.71
CA LEU A 276 -20.11 13.86 3.48
C LEU A 276 -20.85 12.66 4.08
N ALA A 277 -22.03 12.87 4.66
CA ALA A 277 -22.81 11.79 5.29
C ALA A 277 -23.17 10.67 4.31
N ASN A 278 -23.40 11.02 3.04
CA ASN A 278 -23.82 10.08 2.00
C ASN A 278 -22.67 9.68 1.04
N TYR A 279 -21.46 10.23 1.23
CA TYR A 279 -20.38 10.14 0.23
C TYR A 279 -19.92 8.70 -0.06
N LEU A 280 -19.95 7.84 0.95
CA LEU A 280 -19.51 6.44 0.86
C LEU A 280 -20.66 5.45 0.71
N GLU A 281 -21.88 5.92 0.46
CA GLU A 281 -22.98 5.03 0.06
C GLU A 281 -22.60 4.27 -1.21
N TRP A 282 -22.83 2.95 -1.20
CA TRP A 282 -22.49 2.06 -2.32
C TRP A 282 -23.09 2.49 -3.66
N THR A 283 -24.31 3.02 -3.65
CA THR A 283 -25.03 3.42 -4.85
C THR A 283 -24.39 4.66 -5.48
N GLY A 284 -23.66 4.52 -6.58
CA GLY A 284 -23.00 5.64 -7.25
C GLY A 284 -21.61 5.98 -6.68
N LEU A 285 -21.05 5.13 -5.81
CA LEU A 285 -19.67 5.27 -5.35
C LEU A 285 -18.68 5.09 -6.53
N GLU A 286 -19.04 4.32 -7.55
CA GLU A 286 -18.23 4.07 -8.75
C GLU A 286 -17.92 5.32 -9.57
N ASP A 287 -18.73 6.38 -9.43
CA ASP A 287 -18.50 7.69 -10.06
C ASP A 287 -17.81 8.69 -9.11
N ARG A 288 -17.99 8.52 -7.80
CA ARG A 288 -17.40 9.37 -6.75
C ARG A 288 -15.99 8.95 -6.39
N ASP A 289 -15.67 7.67 -6.55
CA ASP A 289 -14.36 7.10 -6.30
C ASP A 289 -13.43 7.34 -7.50
N ILE A 290 -12.22 7.81 -7.22
CA ILE A 290 -11.18 8.03 -8.22
C ILE A 290 -9.98 7.16 -7.88
N VAL A 291 -9.55 6.34 -8.84
CA VAL A 291 -8.43 5.42 -8.65
C VAL A 291 -7.17 6.00 -9.24
N MET A 292 -6.16 6.24 -8.40
CA MET A 292 -4.84 6.70 -8.80
C MET A 292 -3.90 5.50 -8.90
N GLN A 293 -3.36 5.25 -10.10
CA GLN A 293 -2.40 4.18 -10.36
C GLN A 293 -0.97 4.67 -10.16
N TYR A 294 -0.24 4.00 -9.26
CA TYR A 294 1.21 4.12 -9.14
C TYR A 294 1.93 3.11 -10.05
N PRO A 295 3.19 3.38 -10.41
CA PRO A 295 4.03 2.41 -11.12
C PRO A 295 4.16 1.11 -10.33
N PHE A 296 4.06 -0.02 -11.02
CA PHE A 296 4.24 -1.36 -10.47
C PHE A 296 5.02 -2.22 -11.45
N THR A 297 5.57 -3.32 -10.96
CA THR A 297 6.19 -4.35 -11.79
C THR A 297 5.28 -5.56 -11.80
N GLU A 298 4.84 -5.99 -12.98
CA GLU A 298 4.08 -7.23 -13.11
C GLU A 298 5.00 -8.41 -12.77
N GLU A 299 4.63 -9.18 -11.77
CA GLU A 299 5.24 -10.49 -11.58
C GLU A 299 4.75 -11.37 -12.72
N VAL A 300 5.67 -11.70 -13.64
CA VAL A 300 5.40 -12.67 -14.69
C VAL A 300 5.27 -14.03 -14.03
N ILE A 301 4.06 -14.35 -13.57
CA ILE A 301 3.70 -15.71 -13.21
C ILE A 301 3.76 -16.47 -14.53
N ILE A 302 4.84 -17.23 -14.74
CA ILE A 302 4.96 -18.15 -15.87
C ILE A 302 3.87 -19.21 -15.66
N GLN A 303 2.67 -18.93 -16.16
CA GLN A 303 1.61 -19.90 -16.28
C GLN A 303 2.09 -20.93 -17.31
N LYS A 304 2.71 -21.99 -16.81
CA LYS A 304 3.03 -23.17 -17.61
C LYS A 304 1.73 -23.63 -18.25
N SER A 305 1.69 -23.76 -19.57
CA SER A 305 0.47 -24.17 -20.26
C SER A 305 -0.04 -25.51 -19.71
N GLU A 306 -1.33 -25.80 -19.83
CA GLU A 306 -1.86 -27.12 -19.43
C GLU A 306 -1.05 -28.27 -20.05
N GLU A 307 -0.56 -28.07 -21.28
CA GLU A 307 0.28 -29.03 -21.99
C GLU A 307 1.69 -29.15 -21.38
N GLU A 308 2.24 -28.05 -20.83
CA GLU A 308 3.53 -28.03 -20.16
C GLU A 308 3.46 -28.59 -18.74
N LEU A 309 2.36 -28.31 -18.01
CA LEU A 309 2.02 -28.98 -16.75
C LEU A 309 1.78 -30.48 -16.95
N ALA A 310 1.11 -30.86 -18.03
CA ALA A 310 0.93 -32.26 -18.42
C ALA A 310 2.27 -32.91 -18.78
N ARG A 311 3.16 -32.24 -19.54
CA ARG A 311 4.51 -32.73 -19.82
C ARG A 311 5.38 -32.86 -18.57
N ILE A 312 5.23 -31.98 -17.59
CA ILE A 312 5.92 -32.08 -16.30
C ILE A 312 5.37 -33.26 -15.50
N ALA A 313 4.05 -33.43 -15.43
CA ALA A 313 3.42 -34.59 -14.81
C ALA A 313 3.84 -35.90 -15.49
N GLU A 314 3.92 -35.91 -16.82
CA GLU A 314 4.36 -37.04 -17.63
C GLU A 314 5.85 -37.34 -17.43
N ARG A 315 6.72 -36.32 -17.42
CA ARG A 315 8.14 -36.47 -17.05
C ARG A 315 8.33 -36.98 -15.63
N LYS A 316 7.50 -36.54 -14.68
CA LYS A 316 7.52 -37.00 -13.28
C LYS A 316 7.06 -38.46 -13.17
N LYS A 317 6.08 -38.85 -14.01
CA LYS A 317 5.62 -40.24 -14.15
C LYS A 317 6.66 -41.12 -14.85
N GLU A 318 7.34 -40.60 -15.86
CA GLU A 318 8.39 -41.29 -16.61
C GLU A 318 9.69 -41.43 -15.80
N SER A 319 10.08 -40.39 -15.06
CA SER A 319 11.21 -40.45 -14.12
C SER A 319 10.91 -41.42 -12.98
N GLY A 320 9.68 -41.43 -12.45
CA GLY A 320 9.20 -42.44 -11.51
C GLY A 320 9.28 -43.86 -12.07
N ARG A 321 8.86 -44.06 -13.33
CA ARG A 321 9.00 -45.34 -14.05
C ARG A 321 10.46 -45.74 -14.25
N ARG A 322 11.35 -44.82 -14.63
CA ARG A 322 12.80 -45.09 -14.77
C ARG A 322 13.43 -45.46 -13.45
N LEU A 323 13.07 -44.79 -12.35
CA LEU A 323 13.53 -45.14 -11.01
C LEU A 323 13.03 -46.53 -10.58
N GLN A 324 11.77 -46.86 -10.88
CA GLN A 324 11.24 -48.21 -10.64
C GLN A 324 11.94 -49.27 -11.50
N GLN A 325 12.22 -48.99 -12.77
CA GLN A 325 12.97 -49.89 -13.66
C GLN A 325 14.42 -50.07 -13.22
N GLN A 326 15.10 -49.00 -12.80
CA GLN A 326 16.46 -49.07 -12.28
C GLN A 326 16.51 -49.83 -10.95
N ALA A 327 15.53 -49.61 -10.07
CA ALA A 327 15.36 -50.38 -8.85
C ALA A 327 15.07 -51.86 -9.15
N ALA A 328 14.22 -52.17 -10.13
CA ALA A 328 13.93 -53.53 -10.57
C ALA A 328 15.17 -54.21 -11.17
N LYS A 329 15.95 -53.50 -12.01
CA LYS A 329 17.21 -54.00 -12.57
C LYS A 329 18.25 -54.30 -11.49
N MET A 330 18.41 -53.40 -10.52
CA MET A 330 19.30 -53.63 -9.37
C MET A 330 18.81 -54.78 -8.47
N ARG A 331 17.49 -54.98 -8.34
CA ARG A 331 16.92 -56.15 -7.64
C ARG A 331 17.24 -57.44 -8.38
N LEU A 332 17.08 -57.46 -9.70
CA LEU A 332 17.37 -58.61 -10.55
C LEU A 332 18.87 -58.96 -10.55
N GLU A 333 19.76 -57.98 -10.68
CA GLU A 333 21.22 -58.20 -10.58
C GLU A 333 21.62 -58.79 -9.22
N LYS A 334 21.02 -58.30 -8.13
CA LYS A 334 21.24 -58.87 -6.79
C LYS A 334 20.70 -60.29 -6.66
N LEU A 335 19.59 -60.61 -7.32
CA LEU A 335 19.02 -61.95 -7.35
C LEU A 335 19.90 -62.91 -8.15
N MET A 336 20.34 -62.51 -9.34
CA MET A 336 21.29 -63.29 -10.15
C MET A 336 22.60 -63.55 -9.43
N LYS A 337 23.15 -62.54 -8.74
CA LYS A 337 24.37 -62.73 -7.94
C LYS A 337 24.17 -63.76 -6.83
N LYS A 338 23.04 -63.73 -6.13
CA LYS A 338 22.70 -64.73 -5.11
C LYS A 338 22.53 -66.13 -5.70
N GLU A 339 21.97 -66.25 -6.90
CA GLU A 339 21.84 -67.53 -7.61
C GLU A 339 23.20 -68.10 -8.02
N GLN A 340 24.10 -67.24 -8.52
CA GLN A 340 25.49 -67.61 -8.82
C GLN A 340 26.24 -68.04 -7.55
N ASP A 341 26.11 -67.30 -6.45
CA ASP A 341 26.70 -67.66 -5.16
C ASP A 341 26.14 -69.00 -4.65
N LEU A 342 24.83 -69.24 -4.79
CA LEU A 342 24.21 -70.51 -4.41
C LEU A 342 24.76 -71.68 -5.24
N GLU A 343 24.91 -71.49 -6.55
CA GLU A 343 25.45 -72.52 -7.44
C GLU A 343 26.92 -72.82 -7.13
N TYR A 344 27.72 -71.79 -6.86
CA TYR A 344 29.10 -71.92 -6.39
C TYR A 344 29.20 -72.75 -5.11
N TYR A 345 28.41 -72.43 -4.08
CA TYR A 345 28.43 -73.17 -2.82
C TYR A 345 27.86 -74.58 -2.93
N LYS A 346 26.87 -74.82 -3.80
CA LYS A 346 26.40 -76.19 -4.12
C LYS A 346 27.45 -77.01 -4.85
N GLN A 347 28.23 -76.39 -5.74
CA GLN A 347 29.33 -77.06 -6.42
C GLN A 347 30.48 -77.37 -5.45
N LEU A 348 30.79 -76.45 -4.53
CA LEU A 348 31.71 -76.69 -3.42
C LEU A 348 31.24 -77.85 -2.53
N GLN A 349 29.94 -77.92 -2.20
CA GLN A 349 29.35 -79.01 -1.43
C GLN A 349 29.53 -80.37 -2.13
N ARG A 350 29.26 -80.45 -3.44
CA ARG A 350 29.47 -81.66 -4.25
C ARG A 350 30.94 -82.07 -4.32
N ASN A 351 31.85 -81.11 -4.50
CA ASN A 351 33.28 -81.37 -4.60
C ASN A 351 33.89 -81.89 -3.28
N ILE A 352 33.30 -81.51 -2.14
CA ILE A 352 33.73 -81.90 -0.80
C ILE A 352 33.26 -83.32 -0.43
N THR A 353 32.16 -83.81 -1.03
CA THR A 353 31.52 -85.08 -0.64
C THR A 353 32.42 -86.31 -0.89
N ASP A 354 33.32 -86.25 -1.89
CA ASP A 354 34.16 -87.38 -2.32
C ASP A 354 35.66 -87.23 -1.93
N GLN A 355 36.00 -86.29 -1.03
CA GLN A 355 37.41 -85.99 -0.66
C GLN A 355 37.79 -86.45 0.75
N THR A 356 39.09 -86.53 1.04
CA THR A 356 39.57 -86.89 2.38
C THR A 356 39.32 -85.76 3.38
N LYS A 357 39.08 -86.08 4.67
CA LYS A 357 38.79 -85.10 5.74
C LYS A 357 39.82 -83.95 5.84
N LYS A 358 41.06 -84.17 5.40
CA LYS A 358 42.13 -83.15 5.39
C LYS A 358 41.99 -82.19 4.20
N GLU A 359 41.62 -82.69 3.02
CA GLU A 359 41.29 -81.88 1.85
C GLU A 359 40.02 -81.04 2.09
N ILE A 360 38.98 -81.64 2.67
CA ILE A 360 37.71 -80.96 2.97
C ILE A 360 37.95 -79.71 3.83
N ARG A 361 38.73 -79.85 4.91
CA ARG A 361 39.05 -78.73 5.80
C ARG A 361 39.84 -77.62 5.09
N ARG A 362 40.76 -77.98 4.19
CA ARG A 362 41.53 -77.02 3.40
C ARG A 362 40.66 -76.26 2.40
N GLN A 363 39.71 -76.94 1.74
CA GLN A 363 38.78 -76.30 0.81
C GLN A 363 37.77 -75.39 1.53
N LEU A 364 37.29 -75.78 2.71
CA LEU A 364 36.42 -74.95 3.55
C LEU A 364 37.17 -73.73 4.11
N ASP A 365 38.39 -73.90 4.64
CA ASP A 365 39.21 -72.79 5.13
C ASP A 365 39.57 -71.80 4.00
N SER A 366 39.81 -72.27 2.78
CA SER A 366 40.08 -71.39 1.63
C SER A 366 38.89 -70.54 1.17
N ASN A 367 37.67 -70.91 1.59
CA ASN A 367 36.43 -70.19 1.33
C ASN A 367 35.90 -69.46 2.59
N ASP A 368 36.71 -69.35 3.65
CA ASP A 368 36.35 -68.77 4.95
C ASP A 368 35.13 -69.44 5.62
N ILE A 369 34.92 -70.75 5.37
CA ILE A 369 33.84 -71.54 5.97
C ILE A 369 34.42 -72.44 7.06
N LYS A 370 33.88 -72.38 8.29
CA LYS A 370 34.48 -73.07 9.46
C LYS A 370 34.22 -74.57 9.47
N ASP A 371 33.05 -75.00 9.04
CA ASP A 371 32.63 -76.40 9.03
C ASP A 371 31.56 -76.67 7.97
N GLU A 372 31.32 -77.96 7.70
CA GLU A 372 30.36 -78.42 6.69
C GLU A 372 28.92 -78.02 7.04
N ASN A 373 28.59 -77.96 8.34
CA ASN A 373 27.30 -77.45 8.82
C ASN A 373 27.09 -75.96 8.50
N GLN A 374 28.15 -75.14 8.56
CA GLN A 374 28.07 -73.75 8.13
C GLN A 374 27.88 -73.64 6.61
N LEU A 375 28.50 -74.51 5.81
CA LEU A 375 28.26 -74.56 4.36
C LEU A 375 26.79 -74.90 4.04
N GLU A 376 26.23 -75.94 4.68
CA GLU A 376 24.82 -76.31 4.52
C GLU A 376 23.87 -75.17 4.94
N LYS A 377 24.21 -74.47 6.03
CA LYS A 377 23.41 -73.32 6.50
C LYS A 377 23.44 -72.17 5.49
N ILE A 378 24.61 -71.86 4.93
CA ILE A 378 24.76 -70.81 3.90
C ILE A 378 23.91 -71.16 2.65
N ILE A 379 23.96 -72.40 2.19
CA ILE A 379 23.15 -72.88 1.06
C ILE A 379 21.66 -72.74 1.37
N ARG A 380 21.21 -73.18 2.54
CA ARG A 380 19.80 -73.14 2.95
C ARG A 380 19.27 -71.71 3.11
N ASP A 381 20.09 -70.80 3.64
CA ASP A 381 19.74 -69.39 3.82
C ASP A 381 19.70 -68.66 2.46
N LEU A 382 20.62 -68.96 1.54
CA LEU A 382 20.60 -68.47 0.17
C LEU A 382 19.38 -68.97 -0.62
N GLU A 383 19.03 -70.26 -0.51
CA GLU A 383 17.81 -70.81 -1.13
C GLU A 383 16.54 -70.13 -0.64
N LYS A 384 16.41 -69.93 0.67
CA LYS A 384 15.27 -69.20 1.25
C LYS A 384 15.23 -67.75 0.79
N ALA A 385 16.39 -67.09 0.72
CA ALA A 385 16.49 -65.70 0.27
C ALA A 385 16.12 -65.55 -1.21
N ILE A 386 16.53 -66.48 -2.07
CA ILE A 386 16.17 -66.51 -3.50
C ILE A 386 14.69 -66.82 -3.66
N LYS A 387 14.15 -67.82 -2.95
CA LYS A 387 12.71 -68.15 -2.99
C LYS A 387 11.86 -66.93 -2.60
N LYS A 388 12.19 -66.26 -1.50
CA LYS A 388 11.48 -65.05 -1.04
C LYS A 388 11.61 -63.87 -2.02
N ALA A 389 12.75 -63.73 -2.68
CA ALA A 389 12.97 -62.67 -3.66
C ALA A 389 12.19 -62.95 -4.97
N ARG A 390 12.14 -64.20 -5.44
CA ARG A 390 11.34 -64.62 -6.60
C ARG A 390 9.84 -64.40 -6.37
N THR A 391 9.29 -64.77 -5.21
CA THR A 391 7.84 -64.57 -4.93
C THR A 391 7.45 -63.09 -4.92
N LYS A 392 8.37 -62.19 -4.54
CA LYS A 392 8.10 -60.75 -4.46
C LYS A 392 8.14 -60.03 -5.80
N ASP A 393 8.91 -60.50 -6.78
CA ASP A 393 9.10 -59.82 -8.07
C ASP A 393 8.17 -60.31 -9.20
N VAL A 394 7.54 -61.51 -9.10
CA VAL A 394 6.58 -62.00 -10.13
C VAL A 394 5.16 -61.46 -9.91
N GLY A 395 4.94 -60.58 -8.92
CA GLY A 395 3.62 -60.00 -8.64
C GLY A 395 2.56 -61.04 -8.29
N GLY A 396 2.97 -62.21 -7.80
CA GLY A 396 2.05 -63.15 -7.17
C GLY A 396 1.68 -62.62 -5.80
N ASP A 397 0.41 -62.31 -5.60
CA ASP A 397 -0.16 -62.17 -4.26
C ASP A 397 0.18 -63.45 -3.48
N PRO A 398 0.85 -63.36 -2.32
CA PRO A 398 0.98 -64.51 -1.43
C PRO A 398 -0.31 -64.72 -0.63
N GLU A 399 -1.46 -64.49 -1.25
CA GLU A 399 -2.80 -64.63 -0.66
C GLU A 399 -3.79 -65.22 -1.68
N GLU A 400 -3.46 -66.37 -2.26
CA GLU A 400 -4.49 -67.33 -2.61
C GLU A 400 -4.05 -68.70 -2.06
N GLU A 401 -4.90 -69.24 -1.20
CA GLU A 401 -4.78 -70.53 -0.48
C GLU A 401 -3.73 -70.60 0.64
N GLN A 402 -3.95 -69.87 1.73
CA GLN A 402 -3.61 -70.38 3.06
C GLN A 402 -4.91 -70.57 3.84
N GLU A 403 -5.21 -71.83 4.18
CA GLU A 403 -6.26 -72.19 5.12
C GLU A 403 -6.17 -71.32 6.38
N GLN A 404 -7.32 -70.98 6.96
CA GLN A 404 -7.41 -70.24 8.22
C GLN A 404 -6.35 -70.80 9.20
N PRO A 405 -5.43 -69.97 9.71
CA PRO A 405 -4.35 -70.46 10.54
C PRO A 405 -4.93 -71.20 11.76
N ASN A 406 -4.61 -72.48 11.88
CA ASN A 406 -5.07 -73.31 12.99
C ASN A 406 -4.34 -72.88 14.29
N PHE A 407 -5.14 -72.53 15.31
CA PHE A 407 -4.70 -72.06 16.62
C PHE A 407 -4.95 -73.08 17.75
N ASP A 408 -5.27 -74.34 17.46
CA ASP A 408 -5.75 -75.36 18.41
C ASP A 408 -4.79 -75.59 19.62
N LEU A 409 -3.48 -75.32 19.46
CA LEU A 409 -2.48 -75.43 20.53
C LEU A 409 -2.55 -74.30 21.58
N LEU A 410 -3.30 -73.21 21.31
CA LEU A 410 -3.51 -72.12 22.27
C LEU A 410 -4.48 -72.51 23.40
N ASP A 411 -5.39 -73.46 23.16
CA ASP A 411 -6.47 -73.84 24.07
C ASP A 411 -6.11 -75.02 25.00
N VAL A 412 -4.95 -75.65 24.79
CA VAL A 412 -4.42 -76.75 25.63
C VAL A 412 -3.58 -76.17 26.78
N PRO A 413 -3.84 -76.50 28.07
CA PRO A 413 -3.05 -76.04 29.21
C PRO A 413 -1.56 -76.40 29.09
N ASP A 414 -0.67 -75.51 29.59
CA ASP A 414 0.79 -75.63 29.43
C ASP A 414 1.36 -76.91 30.08
N ASP A 415 0.66 -77.44 31.07
CA ASP A 415 0.99 -78.63 31.86
C ASP A 415 0.85 -79.96 31.07
N GLN A 416 0.26 -79.90 29.87
CA GLN A 416 0.01 -81.06 28.99
C GLN A 416 0.85 -81.03 27.70
N LEU A 417 1.79 -80.09 27.59
CA LEU A 417 2.56 -79.86 26.36
C LEU A 417 4.05 -80.17 26.56
N ASP A 418 4.69 -80.79 25.56
CA ASP A 418 6.14 -80.99 25.56
C ASP A 418 6.91 -79.68 25.26
N GLU A 419 8.24 -79.65 25.50
CA GLU A 419 9.06 -78.45 25.26
C GLU A 419 9.02 -77.95 23.80
N ALA A 420 8.77 -78.83 22.82
CA ALA A 420 8.66 -78.46 21.41
C ALA A 420 7.29 -77.82 21.11
N GLN A 421 6.23 -78.32 21.75
CA GLN A 421 4.86 -77.84 21.65
C GLN A 421 4.67 -76.49 22.36
N ILE A 422 5.36 -76.25 23.49
CA ILE A 422 5.40 -74.93 24.15
C ILE A 422 6.04 -73.87 23.23
N LYS A 423 7.08 -74.25 22.48
CA LYS A 423 7.73 -73.37 21.51
C LYS A 423 6.83 -73.07 20.30
N GLN A 424 6.07 -74.06 19.82
CA GLN A 424 5.06 -73.86 18.77
C GLN A 424 3.89 -72.99 19.26
N LYS A 425 3.45 -73.15 20.51
CA LYS A 425 2.40 -72.32 21.13
C LYS A 425 2.83 -70.84 21.23
N ARG A 426 4.10 -70.56 21.56
CA ARG A 426 4.66 -69.18 21.51
C ARG A 426 4.67 -68.61 20.09
N GLN A 427 4.99 -69.44 19.09
CA GLN A 427 5.01 -69.04 17.69
C GLN A 427 3.59 -68.76 17.16
N GLN A 428 2.60 -69.57 17.54
CA GLN A 428 1.18 -69.34 17.25
C GLN A 428 0.64 -68.07 17.93
N ARG A 429 1.04 -67.77 19.18
CA ARG A 429 0.71 -66.48 19.84
C ARG A 429 1.20 -65.27 19.04
N LEU A 430 2.42 -65.32 18.51
CA LEU A 430 3.00 -64.20 17.76
C LEU A 430 2.34 -64.02 16.38
N LEU A 431 1.99 -65.12 15.70
CA LEU A 431 1.25 -65.10 14.44
C LEU A 431 -0.18 -64.58 14.62
N LYS A 432 -0.88 -65.04 15.67
CA LYS A 432 -2.21 -64.57 16.05
C LYS A 432 -2.22 -63.07 16.30
N SER A 433 -1.25 -62.55 17.07
CA SER A 433 -1.11 -61.11 17.37
C SER A 433 -0.93 -60.25 16.11
N ASN A 434 -0.09 -60.66 15.15
CA ASN A 434 0.11 -59.92 13.91
C ASN A 434 -1.10 -59.95 12.97
N HIS A 435 -1.79 -61.10 12.89
CA HIS A 435 -3.02 -61.25 12.12
C HIS A 435 -4.16 -60.40 12.72
N GLU A 436 -4.32 -60.45 14.05
CA GLU A 436 -5.30 -59.64 14.77
C GLU A 436 -5.03 -58.13 14.68
N ALA A 437 -3.76 -57.69 14.62
CA ALA A 437 -3.42 -56.27 14.46
C ALA A 437 -3.79 -55.73 13.07
N ARG A 438 -3.56 -56.51 12.00
CA ARG A 438 -3.95 -56.13 10.64
C ARG A 438 -5.46 -56.18 10.44
N ALA A 439 -6.11 -57.21 11.00
CA ALA A 439 -7.56 -57.31 11.01
C ALA A 439 -8.19 -56.13 11.77
N ARG A 440 -7.62 -55.73 12.92
CA ARG A 440 -8.07 -54.53 13.66
C ARG A 440 -7.95 -53.25 12.85
N ALA A 441 -6.82 -52.98 12.19
CA ALA A 441 -6.65 -51.75 11.41
C ALA A 441 -7.60 -51.67 10.19
N LYS A 442 -7.87 -52.80 9.52
CA LYS A 442 -8.84 -52.86 8.43
C LYS A 442 -10.27 -52.69 8.96
N ALA A 443 -10.59 -53.36 10.06
CA ALA A 443 -11.88 -53.25 10.72
C ALA A 443 -12.13 -51.83 11.27
N GLU A 444 -11.12 -51.14 11.79
CA GLU A 444 -11.22 -49.75 12.28
C GLU A 444 -11.53 -48.77 11.15
N LYS A 445 -10.90 -48.93 9.98
CA LYS A 445 -11.19 -48.10 8.80
C LYS A 445 -12.55 -48.38 8.17
N GLU A 446 -12.99 -49.63 8.17
CA GLU A 446 -14.35 -50.01 7.73
C GLU A 446 -15.40 -49.56 8.75
N ALA A 447 -15.10 -49.62 10.04
CA ALA A 447 -15.95 -49.13 11.13
C ALA A 447 -16.09 -47.61 11.11
N GLU A 448 -15.02 -46.85 10.88
CA GLU A 448 -15.08 -45.37 10.75
C GLU A 448 -16.03 -44.97 9.61
N LYS A 449 -15.91 -45.62 8.45
CA LYS A 449 -16.81 -45.39 7.32
C LYS A 449 -18.26 -45.79 7.61
N ALA A 450 -18.46 -46.92 8.29
CA ALA A 450 -19.79 -47.35 8.70
C ALA A 450 -20.41 -46.38 9.72
N ARG A 451 -19.61 -45.85 10.65
CA ARG A 451 -20.05 -44.88 11.67
C ARG A 451 -20.49 -43.57 11.04
N VAL A 452 -19.76 -43.04 10.06
CA VAL A 452 -20.16 -41.82 9.32
C VAL A 452 -21.49 -42.02 8.59
N ILE A 453 -21.67 -43.17 7.92
CA ILE A 453 -22.91 -43.49 7.20
C ILE A 453 -24.09 -43.65 8.17
N GLU A 454 -23.86 -44.24 9.34
CA GLU A 454 -24.88 -44.39 10.39
C GLU A 454 -25.23 -43.06 11.05
N GLU A 455 -24.25 -42.20 11.31
CA GLU A 455 -24.46 -40.83 11.82
C GLU A 455 -25.25 -39.97 10.83
N GLU A 456 -24.96 -40.04 9.53
CA GLU A 456 -25.75 -39.36 8.47
C GLU A 456 -27.20 -39.88 8.41
N ARG A 457 -27.38 -41.20 8.55
CA ARG A 457 -28.72 -41.80 8.59
C ARG A 457 -29.49 -41.37 9.85
N ALA A 458 -28.84 -41.34 11.01
CA ALA A 458 -29.45 -40.89 12.25
C ALA A 458 -29.78 -39.39 12.21
N ASP A 459 -28.93 -38.55 11.62
CA ASP A 459 -29.19 -37.11 11.44
C ASP A 459 -30.40 -36.88 10.52
N THR A 460 -30.50 -37.64 9.43
CA THR A 460 -31.65 -37.57 8.51
C THR A 460 -32.94 -38.06 9.16
N GLU A 461 -32.92 -39.16 9.91
CA GLU A 461 -34.08 -39.65 10.66
C GLU A 461 -34.50 -38.67 11.76
N ARG A 462 -33.57 -38.01 12.46
CA ARG A 462 -33.91 -36.99 13.48
C ARG A 462 -34.51 -35.74 12.85
N ARG A 463 -33.97 -35.25 11.73
CA ARG A 463 -34.55 -34.12 10.98
C ARG A 463 -35.99 -34.40 10.54
N GLU A 464 -36.30 -35.64 10.12
CA GLU A 464 -37.64 -36.02 9.67
C GLU A 464 -38.63 -36.22 10.82
N ASN A 465 -38.17 -36.71 11.97
CA ASN A 465 -39.03 -37.03 13.12
C ASN A 465 -39.20 -35.85 14.12
N ASP A 466 -38.22 -34.95 14.23
CA ASP A 466 -38.19 -33.86 15.22
C ASP A 466 -37.38 -32.66 14.70
N LEU A 467 -37.98 -31.92 13.76
CA LEU A 467 -37.34 -30.81 13.07
C LEU A 467 -36.96 -29.65 14.02
N GLU A 468 -37.83 -29.30 14.98
CA GLU A 468 -37.62 -28.14 15.86
C GLU A 468 -36.38 -28.32 16.75
N ASN A 469 -36.24 -29.46 17.41
CA ASN A 469 -35.05 -29.75 18.21
C ASN A 469 -33.78 -29.92 17.35
N TRP A 470 -33.91 -30.45 16.13
CA TRP A 470 -32.79 -30.58 15.20
C TRP A 470 -32.27 -29.20 14.75
N LEU A 471 -33.16 -28.25 14.45
CA LEU A 471 -32.80 -26.88 14.11
C LEU A 471 -32.13 -26.14 15.28
N ASP A 472 -32.66 -26.29 16.50
CA ASP A 472 -32.05 -25.73 17.71
C ASP A 472 -30.63 -26.28 17.96
N GLU A 473 -30.44 -27.58 17.76
CA GLU A 473 -29.12 -28.22 17.87
C GLU A 473 -28.15 -27.66 16.82
N LYS A 474 -28.58 -27.48 15.56
CA LYS A 474 -27.76 -26.88 14.50
C LYS A 474 -27.43 -25.41 14.80
N ARG A 475 -28.37 -24.61 15.32
CA ARG A 475 -28.15 -23.22 15.77
C ARG A 475 -27.13 -23.16 16.92
N GLN A 476 -27.22 -24.04 17.90
CA GLN A 476 -26.27 -24.13 19.02
C GLN A 476 -24.88 -24.54 18.55
N ARG A 477 -24.77 -25.56 17.69
CA ARG A 477 -23.49 -25.99 17.09
C ARG A 477 -22.85 -24.86 16.28
N ARG A 478 -23.64 -24.14 15.48
CA ARG A 478 -23.18 -22.95 14.74
C ARG A 478 -22.59 -21.89 15.69
N ALA A 479 -23.31 -21.55 16.76
CA ALA A 479 -22.84 -20.59 17.75
C ALA A 479 -21.53 -21.02 18.43
N GLN A 480 -21.39 -22.31 18.75
CA GLN A 480 -20.15 -22.88 19.30
C GLN A 480 -18.99 -22.83 18.31
N THR A 481 -19.22 -23.16 17.04
CA THR A 481 -18.19 -23.08 15.99
C THR A 481 -17.70 -21.65 15.80
N LEU A 482 -18.62 -20.67 15.74
CA LEU A 482 -18.27 -19.24 15.68
C LEU A 482 -17.48 -18.78 16.91
N GLN A 483 -17.84 -19.24 18.11
CA GLN A 483 -17.10 -18.94 19.33
C GLN A 483 -15.67 -19.49 19.27
N LYS A 484 -15.49 -20.74 18.82
CA LYS A 484 -14.16 -21.35 18.64
C LYS A 484 -13.30 -20.57 17.65
N MET A 485 -13.87 -20.16 16.51
CA MET A 485 -13.17 -19.35 15.51
C MET A 485 -12.72 -18.00 16.11
N LYS A 486 -13.60 -17.33 16.85
CA LYS A 486 -13.29 -16.05 17.51
C LYS A 486 -12.23 -16.19 18.61
N GLU A 487 -12.27 -17.25 19.41
CA GLU A 487 -11.26 -17.56 20.41
C GLU A 487 -9.89 -17.84 19.76
N ARG A 488 -9.89 -18.54 18.62
CA ARG A 488 -8.68 -18.81 17.84
C ARG A 488 -8.09 -17.52 17.23
N GLU A 489 -8.91 -16.67 16.62
CA GLU A 489 -8.45 -15.36 16.12
C GLU A 489 -7.83 -14.51 17.25
N ARG A 490 -8.46 -14.51 18.43
CA ARG A 490 -7.93 -13.82 19.61
C ARG A 490 -6.58 -14.40 20.04
N LEU A 491 -6.46 -15.73 20.11
CA LEU A 491 -5.20 -16.41 20.40
C LEU A 491 -4.12 -16.08 19.36
N LYS A 492 -4.48 -16.02 18.07
CA LYS A 492 -3.58 -15.65 16.95
C LYS A 492 -3.08 -14.20 17.08
N GLN A 493 -3.95 -13.27 17.46
CA GLN A 493 -3.57 -11.87 17.74
C GLN A 493 -2.68 -11.77 18.99
N ASP A 494 -2.98 -12.53 20.04
CA ASP A 494 -2.21 -12.57 21.28
C ASP A 494 -0.83 -13.23 21.12
N LEU A 495 -0.67 -14.16 20.16
CA LEU A 495 0.62 -14.77 19.82
C LEU A 495 1.62 -13.76 19.23
N GLY A 496 1.14 -12.66 18.65
CA GLY A 496 1.97 -11.55 18.18
C GLY A 496 2.56 -10.69 19.31
N ASN A 497 2.08 -10.85 20.56
CA ASN A 497 2.53 -10.11 21.73
C ASN A 497 3.43 -10.98 22.63
N ARG A 498 4.73 -10.64 22.69
CA ARG A 498 5.79 -11.37 23.45
C ARG A 498 5.46 -11.60 24.94
N LYS A 499 4.60 -10.78 25.54
CA LYS A 499 4.21 -10.90 26.97
C LYS A 499 2.90 -11.65 27.21
N SER A 500 2.23 -12.12 26.17
CA SER A 500 0.95 -12.82 26.33
C SER A 500 1.14 -14.20 26.95
N LEU A 501 0.15 -14.62 27.75
CA LEU A 501 0.12 -15.94 28.37
C LEU A 501 0.13 -17.06 27.31
N ALA A 502 -0.49 -16.83 26.14
CA ALA A 502 -0.52 -17.76 25.03
C ALA A 502 0.89 -17.98 24.41
N SER A 503 1.65 -16.89 24.23
CA SER A 503 3.04 -16.96 23.76
C SER A 503 3.93 -17.70 24.77
N GLN A 504 3.73 -17.47 26.08
CA GLN A 504 4.46 -18.14 27.15
C GLN A 504 4.13 -19.64 27.28
N ILE A 505 2.86 -20.04 27.14
CA ILE A 505 2.44 -21.45 27.19
C ILE A 505 3.00 -22.22 25.99
N ARG A 506 2.98 -21.63 24.78
CA ARG A 506 3.52 -22.26 23.57
C ARG A 506 5.05 -22.38 23.66
N MET A 507 5.75 -21.37 24.17
CA MET A 507 7.19 -21.40 24.42
C MET A 507 7.56 -22.52 25.40
N LYS A 508 6.78 -22.68 26.47
CA LYS A 508 6.96 -23.76 27.46
C LYS A 508 6.71 -25.15 26.86
N SER A 509 5.75 -25.27 25.94
CA SER A 509 5.45 -26.51 25.22
C SER A 509 6.56 -26.89 24.24
N ILE A 510 7.11 -25.93 23.48
CA ILE A 510 8.20 -26.16 22.51
C ILE A 510 9.51 -26.48 23.23
N ALA A 511 9.83 -25.81 24.33
CA ALA A 511 10.99 -26.15 25.18
C ALA A 511 10.89 -27.59 25.72
N ASN A 512 9.70 -28.01 26.16
CA ASN A 512 9.46 -29.38 26.60
C ASN A 512 9.60 -30.40 25.45
N LEU A 513 9.08 -30.10 24.26
CA LEU A 513 9.21 -30.96 23.06
C LEU A 513 10.66 -31.09 22.57
N ALA A 514 11.45 -30.02 22.69
CA ALA A 514 12.88 -30.04 22.36
C ALA A 514 13.70 -30.89 23.35
N SER A 515 13.26 -30.99 24.61
CA SER A 515 13.91 -31.79 25.65
C SER A 515 13.71 -33.31 25.49
N ASP A 516 12.68 -33.75 24.75
CA ASP A 516 12.28 -35.16 24.62
C ASP A 516 12.96 -35.92 23.46
N ASN A 517 13.87 -35.29 22.71
CA ASN A 517 14.59 -35.92 21.60
C ASN A 517 16.07 -36.18 21.99
N PRO A 518 16.47 -37.40 22.42
CA PRO A 518 17.85 -37.68 22.80
C PRO A 518 18.73 -37.85 21.56
N THR A 519 19.23 -36.75 20.99
CA THR A 519 20.29 -36.81 19.98
C THR A 519 21.65 -36.97 20.66
N LYS A 520 22.44 -37.93 20.14
CA LYS A 520 23.74 -38.34 20.69
C LYS A 520 24.75 -37.18 20.72
N LYS A 521 25.38 -37.01 21.89
CA LYS A 521 26.64 -36.30 22.21
C LYS A 521 26.61 -34.75 22.12
N ARG A 522 26.34 -34.11 23.26
CA ARG A 522 27.05 -32.89 23.70
C ARG A 522 27.76 -33.14 25.02
N ARG A 523 28.98 -32.59 25.13
CA ARG A 523 29.93 -32.76 26.25
C ARG A 523 29.40 -32.06 27.51
N ARG A 524 29.68 -32.68 28.66
CA ARG A 524 29.64 -32.13 30.03
C ARG A 524 29.77 -30.60 30.10
N GLY A 525 28.72 -29.97 30.61
CA GLY A 525 28.68 -28.60 31.11
C GLY A 525 27.23 -28.39 31.58
N GLY A 526 27.02 -28.24 32.88
CA GLY A 526 25.70 -27.89 33.40
C GLY A 526 25.44 -26.44 33.06
N ASP A 527 24.39 -26.20 32.28
CA ASP A 527 23.68 -24.93 32.22
C ASP A 527 22.22 -25.31 32.01
N ASP A 528 21.36 -24.72 32.84
CA ASP A 528 19.92 -24.72 32.61
C ASP A 528 19.65 -24.19 31.19
N ASP A 529 18.76 -24.88 30.48
CA ASP A 529 18.35 -24.50 29.13
C ASP A 529 17.68 -23.12 29.15
N ASN A 530 18.42 -22.10 28.72
CA ASN A 530 17.99 -20.70 28.63
C ASN A 530 17.39 -20.37 27.24
N PHE A 531 16.92 -21.38 26.48
CA PHE A 531 16.27 -21.19 25.19
C PHE A 531 15.02 -20.27 25.33
N GLY A 532 15.05 -19.11 24.66
CA GLY A 532 14.03 -18.06 24.79
C GLY A 532 14.47 -16.81 25.59
N ALA A 533 15.69 -16.79 26.16
CA ALA A 533 16.26 -15.60 26.80
C ALA A 533 16.85 -14.59 25.79
N ASP A 534 17.35 -15.06 24.65
CA ASP A 534 18.00 -14.24 23.61
C ASP A 534 17.07 -13.96 22.41
N ASP A 535 17.26 -12.80 21.76
CA ASP A 535 16.41 -12.33 20.64
C ASP A 535 16.58 -13.16 19.34
N ASP A 536 17.69 -13.89 19.19
CA ASP A 536 17.98 -14.72 18.02
C ASP A 536 17.12 -16.00 17.95
N ASP A 537 16.68 -16.53 19.10
CA ASP A 537 15.80 -17.70 19.16
C ASP A 537 14.40 -17.40 18.58
N TRP A 538 13.97 -16.14 18.61
CA TRP A 538 12.69 -15.67 18.04
C TRP A 538 12.64 -15.71 16.51
N GLY A 539 13.79 -15.73 15.84
CA GLY A 539 13.88 -15.95 14.39
C GLY A 539 13.43 -17.35 14.00
N VAL A 540 13.75 -18.36 14.82
CA VAL A 540 13.36 -19.77 14.62
C VAL A 540 11.86 -19.97 14.87
N TYR A 541 11.28 -19.28 15.86
CA TYR A 541 9.83 -19.31 16.11
C TYR A 541 9.00 -18.78 14.91
N ARG A 542 9.45 -17.71 14.25
CA ARG A 542 8.79 -17.20 13.02
C ARG A 542 8.89 -18.17 11.85
N GLN A 543 9.98 -18.92 11.74
CA GLN A 543 10.15 -19.92 10.68
C GLN A 543 9.30 -21.18 10.92
N ILE A 544 9.12 -21.61 12.17
CA ILE A 544 8.25 -22.75 12.51
C ILE A 544 6.76 -22.38 12.30
N ALA A 545 6.39 -21.12 12.51
CA ALA A 545 5.02 -20.62 12.29
C ALA A 545 4.61 -20.52 10.80
N VAL A 546 5.54 -20.65 9.86
CA VAL A 546 5.31 -20.48 8.40
C VAL A 546 5.60 -21.79 7.65
N GLY A 547 5.67 -22.93 8.35
CA GLY A 547 5.72 -24.23 7.69
C GLY A 547 4.36 -24.54 7.07
N ASP A 548 4.30 -24.58 5.74
CA ASP A 548 3.20 -24.88 4.79
C ASP A 548 2.39 -26.19 5.02
N ASN A 549 2.36 -26.73 6.24
CA ASN A 549 1.65 -27.95 6.67
C ASN A 549 1.66 -28.06 8.22
N SER A 550 1.21 -27.02 8.92
CA SER A 550 1.02 -27.11 10.37
C SER A 550 -0.39 -27.64 10.69
N ASP A 551 -0.54 -28.46 11.75
CA ASP A 551 -1.86 -28.90 12.27
C ASP A 551 -2.83 -27.71 12.47
N ASP A 552 -2.27 -26.50 12.66
CA ASP A 552 -3.01 -25.26 12.80
C ASP A 552 -3.79 -24.82 11.54
N GLU A 553 -3.33 -25.14 10.33
CA GLU A 553 -4.05 -24.78 9.08
C GLU A 553 -5.19 -25.76 8.80
N HIS A 554 -4.96 -27.06 9.04
CA HIS A 554 -5.98 -28.09 8.89
C HIS A 554 -7.17 -27.86 9.84
N GLU A 555 -6.91 -27.49 11.09
CA GLU A 555 -7.99 -27.14 12.03
C GLU A 555 -8.78 -25.88 11.62
N GLU A 556 -8.15 -24.89 10.97
CA GLU A 556 -8.86 -23.70 10.45
C GLU A 556 -9.78 -24.06 9.29
N GLU A 557 -9.32 -24.90 8.35
CA GLU A 557 -10.12 -25.40 7.23
C GLU A 557 -11.31 -26.26 7.71
N ASP A 558 -11.10 -27.09 8.74
CA ASP A 558 -12.13 -27.93 9.34
C ASP A 558 -13.24 -27.11 10.01
N LEU A 559 -12.89 -26.02 10.72
CA LEU A 559 -13.88 -25.12 11.33
C LEU A 559 -14.70 -24.37 10.27
N HIS A 560 -14.07 -23.87 9.21
CA HIS A 560 -14.76 -23.19 8.12
C HIS A 560 -15.69 -24.11 7.34
N SER A 561 -15.24 -25.34 7.05
CA SER A 561 -16.06 -26.34 6.35
C SER A 561 -17.25 -26.78 7.21
N THR A 562 -17.04 -26.99 8.50
CA THR A 562 -18.10 -27.31 9.48
C THR A 562 -19.12 -26.18 9.60
N LEU A 563 -18.67 -24.92 9.64
CA LEU A 563 -19.59 -23.79 9.69
C LEU A 563 -20.44 -23.69 8.42
N LYS A 564 -19.81 -23.88 7.26
CA LYS A 564 -20.49 -23.82 5.96
C LYS A 564 -21.56 -24.91 5.83
N SER A 565 -21.28 -26.13 6.28
CA SER A 565 -22.29 -27.20 6.26
C SER A 565 -23.46 -26.92 7.21
N LEU A 566 -23.19 -26.43 8.42
CA LEU A 566 -24.23 -26.02 9.38
C LEU A 566 -25.12 -24.89 8.84
N GLU A 567 -24.52 -23.89 8.19
CA GLU A 567 -25.27 -22.78 7.60
C GLU A 567 -26.09 -23.21 6.36
N GLN A 568 -25.59 -24.15 5.56
CA GLN A 568 -26.35 -24.73 4.45
C GLN A 568 -27.57 -25.53 4.94
N ASP A 569 -27.40 -26.31 6.00
CA ASP A 569 -28.50 -27.04 6.65
C ASP A 569 -29.58 -26.07 7.19
N LEU A 570 -29.16 -25.01 7.88
CA LEU A 570 -30.09 -23.99 8.40
C LEU A 570 -30.78 -23.25 7.25
N LEU A 571 -30.06 -22.81 6.22
CA LEU A 571 -30.69 -22.17 5.06
C LEU A 571 -31.76 -23.04 4.40
N ARG A 572 -31.53 -24.37 4.35
CA ARG A 572 -32.43 -25.30 3.66
C ARG A 572 -33.67 -25.65 4.47
N TYR A 573 -33.54 -25.75 5.79
CA TYR A 573 -34.59 -26.34 6.64
C TYR A 573 -35.14 -25.40 7.72
N ASP A 574 -34.52 -24.24 7.96
CA ASP A 574 -34.96 -23.21 8.91
C ASP A 574 -35.62 -22.04 8.17
N PRO A 575 -36.95 -21.86 8.26
CA PRO A 575 -37.64 -20.74 7.61
C PRO A 575 -37.22 -19.35 8.11
N ASP A 576 -36.69 -19.26 9.34
CA ASP A 576 -36.27 -17.99 9.94
C ASP A 576 -34.79 -17.67 9.67
N PHE A 577 -34.03 -18.59 9.07
CA PHE A 577 -32.61 -18.41 8.78
C PHE A 577 -32.37 -18.00 7.33
N GLU A 578 -32.30 -16.68 7.10
CA GLU A 578 -31.95 -16.11 5.81
C GLU A 578 -30.44 -16.09 5.51
N TYR A 579 -30.06 -15.91 4.23
CA TYR A 579 -28.67 -15.78 3.79
C TYR A 579 -27.90 -14.68 4.54
N GLU A 580 -28.56 -13.58 4.92
CA GLU A 580 -27.95 -12.49 5.68
C GLU A 580 -27.42 -12.91 7.06
N HIS A 581 -27.93 -14.02 7.61
CA HIS A 581 -27.47 -14.56 8.89
C HIS A 581 -26.20 -15.39 8.77
N THR A 582 -25.76 -15.78 7.57
CA THR A 582 -24.54 -16.59 7.36
C THR A 582 -23.27 -15.83 7.70
N HIS A 583 -22.21 -16.55 8.10
CA HIS A 583 -20.91 -15.94 8.36
C HIS A 583 -20.32 -15.32 7.08
N GLU A 584 -20.52 -15.98 5.94
CA GLU A 584 -20.11 -15.47 4.63
C GLU A 584 -20.77 -14.11 4.32
N ALA A 585 -22.08 -13.99 4.51
CA ALA A 585 -22.78 -12.72 4.30
C ALA A 585 -22.42 -11.65 5.34
N GLN A 586 -22.04 -12.03 6.56
CA GLN A 586 -21.59 -11.10 7.61
C GLN A 586 -20.15 -10.62 7.40
N SER A 587 -19.32 -11.45 6.78
CA SER A 587 -17.91 -11.16 6.45
C SER A 587 -17.72 -10.65 5.03
N ASP A 588 -18.81 -10.44 4.29
CA ASP A 588 -18.75 -9.90 2.94
C ASP A 588 -18.17 -8.49 2.94
N TRP A 589 -17.13 -8.29 2.13
CA TRP A 589 -16.51 -7.00 1.90
C TRP A 589 -17.52 -5.96 1.40
N SER A 590 -18.59 -6.38 0.72
CA SER A 590 -19.66 -5.52 0.19
C SER A 590 -20.51 -4.85 1.29
N LYS A 591 -20.38 -5.27 2.55
CA LYS A 591 -20.99 -4.61 3.71
C LYS A 591 -20.01 -3.70 4.48
N SER A 592 -18.71 -3.79 4.17
CA SER A 592 -17.67 -3.06 4.88
C SER A 592 -17.50 -1.64 4.33
N LEU A 593 -17.84 -0.64 5.15
CA LEU A 593 -17.53 0.76 4.85
C LEU A 593 -16.02 0.99 4.71
N LEU A 594 -15.20 0.24 5.43
CA LEU A 594 -13.74 0.33 5.32
C LEU A 594 -13.26 -0.18 3.95
N HIS A 595 -13.89 -1.23 3.42
CA HIS A 595 -13.63 -1.67 2.05
C HIS A 595 -14.01 -0.59 1.06
N ALA A 596 -15.23 -0.06 1.13
CA ALA A 596 -15.70 1.04 0.28
C ALA A 596 -14.76 2.25 0.36
N PHE A 597 -14.29 2.60 1.56
CA PHE A 597 -13.37 3.70 1.78
C PHE A 597 -11.98 3.45 1.18
N VAL A 598 -11.40 2.27 1.33
CA VAL A 598 -10.00 1.98 0.95
C VAL A 598 -9.87 1.46 -0.48
N ARG A 599 -10.89 0.76 -1.00
CA ARG A 599 -10.88 -0.01 -2.26
C ARG A 599 -12.02 0.34 -3.22
N GLY A 600 -12.92 1.23 -2.81
CA GLY A 600 -14.09 1.58 -3.61
C GLY A 600 -15.14 0.46 -3.67
N PRO A 601 -16.04 0.49 -4.66
CA PRO A 601 -17.20 -0.41 -4.69
C PRO A 601 -16.88 -1.81 -5.27
N ARG A 602 -15.66 -2.02 -5.77
CA ARG A 602 -15.27 -3.23 -6.50
C ARG A 602 -14.57 -4.24 -5.57
N PRO A 603 -14.60 -5.54 -5.89
CA PRO A 603 -13.76 -6.52 -5.22
C PRO A 603 -12.28 -6.14 -5.30
N PHE A 604 -11.48 -6.57 -4.34
CA PHE A 604 -10.04 -6.37 -4.31
C PHE A 604 -9.32 -7.71 -4.47
N ASP A 605 -8.36 -7.78 -5.38
CA ASP A 605 -7.47 -8.93 -5.57
C ASP A 605 -6.10 -8.67 -4.90
N PRO A 606 -5.82 -9.31 -3.75
CA PRO A 606 -4.53 -9.16 -3.06
C PRO A 606 -3.33 -9.67 -3.86
N SER A 607 -3.54 -10.51 -4.87
CA SER A 607 -2.48 -11.04 -5.72
C SER A 607 -2.12 -10.11 -6.88
N SER A 608 -2.97 -9.13 -7.17
CA SER A 608 -2.76 -8.16 -8.25
C SER A 608 -1.78 -7.07 -7.82
N GLN A 609 -0.58 -7.08 -8.39
CA GLN A 609 0.42 -6.01 -8.20
C GLN A 609 -0.11 -4.64 -8.64
N ALA A 610 -0.99 -4.60 -9.65
CA ALA A 610 -1.61 -3.36 -10.09
C ALA A 610 -2.49 -2.75 -8.98
N GLU A 611 -3.38 -3.56 -8.39
CA GLU A 611 -4.32 -3.12 -7.34
C GLU A 611 -3.63 -2.81 -6.01
N LEU A 612 -2.54 -3.52 -5.67
CA LEU A 612 -1.70 -3.18 -4.52
C LEU A 612 -1.07 -1.78 -4.64
N ASN A 613 -0.86 -1.31 -5.87
CA ASN A 613 -0.28 -0.01 -6.18
C ASN A 613 -1.35 1.03 -6.60
N GLN A 614 -2.61 0.84 -6.19
CA GLN A 614 -3.68 1.80 -6.38
C GLN A 614 -4.02 2.57 -5.10
N ILE A 615 -4.38 3.84 -5.26
CA ILE A 615 -4.89 4.71 -4.20
C ILE A 615 -6.28 5.20 -4.60
N HIS A 616 -7.27 4.97 -3.75
CA HIS A 616 -8.64 5.41 -3.95
C HIS A 616 -8.87 6.75 -3.25
N LEU A 617 -9.26 7.75 -4.02
CA LEU A 617 -9.63 9.07 -3.54
C LEU A 617 -11.16 9.19 -3.55
N ASN A 618 -11.74 9.34 -2.37
CA ASN A 618 -13.17 9.52 -2.18
C ASN A 618 -13.45 10.74 -1.31
N VAL A 619 -13.55 10.57 0.01
CA VAL A 619 -13.87 11.65 0.96
C VAL A 619 -12.85 12.78 0.88
N GLU A 620 -11.59 12.46 0.60
CA GLU A 620 -10.50 13.43 0.50
C GLU A 620 -10.75 14.50 -0.57
N ARG A 621 -11.52 14.15 -1.62
CA ARG A 621 -11.84 15.05 -2.75
C ARG A 621 -12.63 16.28 -2.32
N ILE A 622 -13.51 16.13 -1.32
CA ILE A 622 -14.32 17.22 -0.76
C ILE A 622 -13.78 17.72 0.59
N ARG A 623 -13.16 16.83 1.39
CA ARG A 623 -12.67 17.15 2.73
C ARG A 623 -11.47 18.09 2.72
N VAL A 624 -10.54 17.91 1.78
CA VAL A 624 -9.32 18.73 1.74
C VAL A 624 -9.63 20.16 1.29
N PRO A 625 -10.39 20.40 0.19
CA PRO A 625 -10.76 21.77 -0.19
C PRO A 625 -11.68 22.48 0.83
N GLU A 626 -12.42 21.74 1.65
CA GLU A 626 -13.31 22.29 2.67
C GLU A 626 -12.56 23.04 3.80
N VAL A 627 -11.29 22.73 4.04
CA VAL A 627 -10.52 23.30 5.17
C VAL A 627 -10.43 24.83 5.11
N VAL A 628 -10.47 25.43 3.92
CA VAL A 628 -10.49 26.90 3.78
C VAL A 628 -11.78 27.53 4.33
N PHE A 629 -12.89 26.78 4.36
CA PHE A 629 -14.18 27.17 4.92
C PHE A 629 -14.34 26.69 6.38
N ARG A 630 -13.75 25.54 6.74
CA ARG A 630 -13.78 24.96 8.09
C ARG A 630 -12.37 24.51 8.52
N PRO A 631 -11.50 25.44 8.97
CA PRO A 631 -10.10 25.14 9.28
C PRO A 631 -9.90 24.09 10.40
N SER A 632 -10.89 23.96 11.29
CA SER A 632 -10.91 22.96 12.37
C SER A 632 -10.85 21.51 11.87
N ILE A 633 -11.24 21.22 10.62
CA ILE A 633 -11.11 19.88 10.01
C ILE A 633 -9.65 19.39 10.03
N ALA A 634 -8.70 20.32 9.85
CA ALA A 634 -7.26 20.06 9.88
C ALA A 634 -6.61 20.44 11.22
N GLY A 635 -7.40 20.82 12.23
CA GLY A 635 -6.90 21.28 13.53
C GLY A 635 -6.25 22.67 13.49
N VAL A 636 -6.63 23.52 12.54
CA VAL A 636 -6.15 24.91 12.49
C VAL A 636 -7.11 25.79 13.30
N ASP A 637 -6.60 26.40 14.38
CA ASP A 637 -7.36 27.27 15.29
C ASP A 637 -7.55 28.68 14.69
N GLN A 638 -8.19 28.76 13.52
CA GLN A 638 -8.57 30.01 12.84
C GLN A 638 -9.96 29.87 12.23
N SER A 639 -10.60 31.00 11.94
CA SER A 639 -11.93 31.04 11.31
C SER A 639 -11.85 30.78 9.79
N GLY A 640 -12.93 30.27 9.22
CA GLY A 640 -13.02 30.06 7.77
C GLY A 640 -13.14 31.37 6.99
N ILE A 641 -12.89 31.32 5.68
CA ILE A 641 -12.90 32.54 4.84
C ILE A 641 -14.26 33.25 4.80
N VAL A 642 -15.36 32.51 4.94
CA VAL A 642 -16.72 33.08 4.98
C VAL A 642 -16.92 33.88 6.26
N ASP A 643 -16.50 33.35 7.41
CA ASP A 643 -16.59 34.05 8.70
C ASP A 643 -15.67 35.27 8.73
N ILE A 644 -14.45 35.13 8.21
CA ILE A 644 -13.49 36.25 8.09
C ILE A 644 -14.08 37.37 7.22
N ALA A 645 -14.63 37.03 6.06
CA ALA A 645 -15.25 38.00 5.17
C ALA A 645 -16.50 38.63 5.81
N GLY A 646 -17.33 37.84 6.49
CA GLY A 646 -18.48 38.32 7.25
C GLY A 646 -18.10 39.28 8.38
N ASP A 647 -17.05 38.97 9.15
CA ASP A 647 -16.50 39.84 10.20
C ASP A 647 -16.05 41.19 9.64
N ILE A 648 -15.26 41.17 8.57
CA ILE A 648 -14.80 42.39 7.89
C ILE A 648 -15.99 43.22 7.41
N LEU A 649 -16.96 42.59 6.73
CA LEU A 649 -18.09 43.28 6.11
C LEU A 649 -19.13 43.77 7.13
N ASN A 650 -19.40 43.04 8.20
CA ASN A 650 -20.46 43.35 9.16
C ASN A 650 -19.95 44.16 10.35
N GLN A 651 -18.73 43.88 10.85
CA GLN A 651 -18.23 44.47 12.09
C GLN A 651 -17.22 45.58 11.79
N ARG A 652 -16.13 45.26 11.07
CA ARG A 652 -15.01 46.21 10.87
C ARG A 652 -15.37 47.36 9.93
N LEU A 653 -16.09 47.06 8.85
CA LEU A 653 -16.55 48.04 7.86
C LEU A 653 -17.98 48.51 8.10
N GLY A 654 -18.63 48.09 9.19
CA GLY A 654 -20.04 48.39 9.46
C GLY A 654 -20.36 49.90 9.51
N ASN A 655 -19.39 50.72 9.91
CA ASN A 655 -19.51 52.18 10.00
C ASN A 655 -18.97 52.93 8.78
N VAL A 656 -18.48 52.23 7.75
CA VAL A 656 -17.94 52.86 6.53
C VAL A 656 -19.10 53.26 5.62
N PRO A 657 -19.19 54.53 5.17
CA PRO A 657 -20.16 54.95 4.16
C PRO A 657 -20.04 54.08 2.91
N ASN A 658 -21.16 53.70 2.31
CA ASN A 658 -21.20 52.84 1.12
C ASN A 658 -20.62 51.43 1.32
N ARG A 659 -20.81 50.85 2.51
CA ARG A 659 -20.53 49.43 2.79
C ARG A 659 -21.03 48.48 1.69
N ASP A 660 -22.20 48.76 1.12
CA ASP A 660 -22.78 47.95 0.04
C ASP A 660 -21.90 47.87 -1.21
N ASP A 661 -21.01 48.84 -1.45
CA ASP A 661 -20.08 48.80 -2.57
C ASP A 661 -19.07 47.66 -2.44
N PHE A 662 -18.69 47.28 -1.21
CA PHE A 662 -17.83 46.11 -0.99
C PHE A 662 -18.54 44.80 -1.33
N LEU A 663 -19.87 44.75 -1.19
CA LEU A 663 -20.69 43.58 -1.51
C LEU A 663 -20.93 43.46 -3.02
N ARG A 664 -20.93 44.59 -3.75
CA ARG A 664 -21.09 44.62 -5.21
C ARG A 664 -19.90 44.02 -5.96
N ASP A 665 -18.75 43.84 -5.31
CA ASP A 665 -17.57 43.24 -5.92
C ASP A 665 -16.76 42.40 -4.92
N VAL A 666 -17.23 41.18 -4.63
CA VAL A 666 -16.41 40.17 -3.94
C VAL A 666 -15.61 39.42 -5.00
N PHE A 667 -14.31 39.70 -5.05
CA PHE A 667 -13.41 39.24 -6.11
C PHE A 667 -12.54 38.07 -5.64
N LEU A 668 -12.60 36.95 -6.35
CA LEU A 668 -11.83 35.75 -6.05
C LEU A 668 -10.59 35.64 -6.96
N THR A 669 -9.41 35.48 -6.37
CA THR A 669 -8.14 35.32 -7.11
C THR A 669 -7.20 34.33 -6.41
N GLY A 670 -6.16 33.88 -7.10
CA GLY A 670 -5.21 32.89 -6.61
C GLY A 670 -5.58 31.46 -6.99
N GLY A 671 -4.57 30.60 -7.13
CA GLY A 671 -4.74 29.27 -7.72
C GLY A 671 -5.68 28.34 -6.95
N ASN A 672 -5.81 28.50 -5.64
CA ASN A 672 -6.65 27.64 -4.81
C ASN A 672 -8.16 27.95 -4.96
N THR A 673 -8.52 29.05 -5.63
CA THR A 673 -9.91 29.40 -5.98
C THR A 673 -10.43 28.69 -7.24
N LEU A 674 -9.59 27.89 -7.90
CA LEU A 674 -9.94 27.19 -9.14
C LEU A 674 -10.75 25.91 -8.91
N PHE A 675 -10.96 25.49 -7.65
CA PHE A 675 -11.86 24.39 -7.34
C PHE A 675 -13.28 24.66 -7.85
N LYS A 676 -13.92 23.61 -8.35
CA LYS A 676 -15.34 23.67 -8.74
C LYS A 676 -16.19 24.07 -7.53
N ASN A 677 -17.19 24.91 -7.76
CA ASN A 677 -18.14 25.48 -6.78
C ASN A 677 -17.55 26.38 -5.69
N PHE A 678 -16.27 26.77 -5.76
CA PHE A 678 -15.65 27.63 -4.75
C PHE A 678 -16.39 28.96 -4.60
N ASP A 679 -16.78 29.57 -5.73
CA ASP A 679 -17.52 30.83 -5.80
C ASP A 679 -18.96 30.71 -5.30
N ASP A 680 -19.66 29.63 -5.67
CA ASP A 680 -20.99 29.32 -5.13
C ASP A 680 -20.95 29.18 -3.61
N ARG A 681 -19.95 28.45 -3.07
CA ARG A 681 -19.80 28.26 -1.63
C ARG A 681 -19.52 29.56 -0.88
N VAL A 682 -18.67 30.43 -1.42
CA VAL A 682 -18.45 31.78 -0.88
C VAL A 682 -19.73 32.61 -0.94
N ARG A 683 -20.47 32.56 -2.06
CA ARG A 683 -21.72 33.31 -2.23
C ARG A 683 -22.80 32.89 -1.25
N GLU A 684 -23.05 31.59 -1.12
CA GLU A 684 -24.06 31.03 -0.21
C GLU A 684 -23.69 31.29 1.25
N GLY A 685 -22.41 31.07 1.60
CA GLY A 685 -21.89 31.34 2.93
C GLY A 685 -21.97 32.81 3.32
N LEU A 686 -21.64 33.74 2.41
CA LEU A 686 -21.81 35.17 2.69
C LEU A 686 -23.29 35.58 2.74
N ARG A 687 -24.13 35.02 1.87
CA ARG A 687 -25.56 35.35 1.84
C ARG A 687 -26.25 35.03 3.18
N SER A 688 -25.86 33.96 3.86
CA SER A 688 -26.41 33.61 5.17
C SER A 688 -25.98 34.55 6.31
N LEU A 689 -24.87 35.28 6.14
CA LEU A 689 -24.34 36.23 7.11
C LEU A 689 -24.76 37.69 6.85
N LEU A 690 -25.43 37.95 5.72
CA LEU A 690 -25.79 39.29 5.28
C LEU A 690 -27.31 39.52 5.37
N PRO A 691 -27.77 40.78 5.51
CA PRO A 691 -29.18 41.12 5.35
C PRO A 691 -29.73 40.63 4.00
N ALA A 692 -31.01 40.22 3.97
CA ALA A 692 -31.63 39.58 2.80
C ALA A 692 -31.49 40.40 1.50
N ASP A 693 -31.64 41.72 1.58
CA ASP A 693 -31.62 42.63 0.42
C ASP A 693 -30.22 43.13 0.03
N SER A 694 -29.15 42.61 0.66
CA SER A 694 -27.77 43.03 0.36
C SER A 694 -27.36 42.74 -1.10
N PRO A 695 -26.74 43.70 -1.82
CA PRO A 695 -26.41 43.57 -3.25
C PRO A 695 -25.12 42.75 -3.49
N LEU A 696 -25.05 41.53 -2.96
CA LEU A 696 -23.89 40.65 -3.04
C LEU A 696 -23.67 40.12 -4.48
N THR A 697 -22.50 40.43 -5.04
CA THR A 697 -21.98 39.88 -6.29
C THR A 697 -20.61 39.27 -6.03
N VAL A 698 -20.49 37.97 -6.32
CA VAL A 698 -19.22 37.24 -6.25
C VAL A 698 -18.77 36.94 -7.66
N ARG A 699 -17.53 37.31 -8.00
CA ARG A 699 -16.90 37.01 -9.29
C ARG A 699 -15.47 36.54 -9.12
N ARG A 700 -14.95 35.83 -10.13
CA ARG A 700 -13.56 35.36 -10.16
C ARG A 700 -12.72 36.18 -11.14
N ALA A 701 -11.41 36.19 -10.92
CA ALA A 701 -10.42 36.62 -11.90
C ALA A 701 -10.61 35.90 -13.25
N GLU A 702 -10.34 36.61 -14.35
CA GLU A 702 -10.36 36.03 -15.69
C GLU A 702 -9.31 34.91 -15.83
N ASP A 703 -8.11 35.15 -15.31
CA ASP A 703 -7.03 34.17 -15.25
C ASP A 703 -6.34 34.24 -13.88
N ALA A 704 -6.91 33.52 -12.90
CA ALA A 704 -6.49 33.56 -11.51
C ALA A 704 -5.02 33.15 -11.25
N LEU A 705 -4.35 32.56 -12.25
CA LEU A 705 -2.93 32.16 -12.15
C LEU A 705 -1.98 33.22 -12.72
N LEU A 706 -2.39 33.98 -13.73
CA LEU A 706 -1.51 34.93 -14.43
C LEU A 706 -1.89 36.41 -14.25
N ASP A 707 -3.11 36.71 -13.77
CA ASP A 707 -3.59 38.10 -13.66
C ASP A 707 -2.77 38.95 -12.69
N ALA A 708 -2.13 38.37 -11.68
CA ALA A 708 -1.19 39.07 -10.81
C ALA A 708 0.00 39.62 -11.61
N TRP A 709 0.64 38.77 -12.42
CA TRP A 709 1.73 39.17 -13.30
C TRP A 709 1.28 40.16 -14.37
N LYS A 710 0.13 39.92 -15.02
CA LYS A 710 -0.42 40.82 -16.05
C LYS A 710 -0.78 42.19 -15.46
N GLY A 711 -1.31 42.22 -14.23
CA GLY A 711 -1.63 43.47 -13.53
C GLY A 711 -0.39 44.29 -13.19
N ALA A 712 0.67 43.63 -12.73
CA ALA A 712 1.96 44.28 -12.53
C ALA A 712 2.57 44.78 -13.85
N ALA A 713 2.47 44.00 -14.93
CA ALA A 713 2.90 44.39 -16.27
C ALA A 713 2.14 45.61 -16.80
N GLY A 714 0.80 45.62 -16.68
CA GLY A 714 -0.05 46.75 -17.11
C GLY A 714 0.10 48.00 -16.24
N TRP A 715 0.71 47.90 -15.07
CA TRP A 715 1.02 49.05 -14.21
C TRP A 715 2.28 49.81 -14.64
N VAL A 716 3.21 49.14 -15.32
CA VAL A 716 4.45 49.74 -15.83
C VAL A 716 4.15 50.85 -16.85
N GLY A 717 4.93 51.93 -16.80
CA GLY A 717 4.74 53.12 -17.64
C GLY A 717 3.70 54.13 -17.12
N THR A 718 2.83 53.74 -16.18
CA THR A 718 1.84 54.65 -15.58
C THR A 718 2.48 55.70 -14.66
N SER A 719 1.78 56.81 -14.42
CA SER A 719 2.22 57.82 -13.44
C SER A 719 2.37 57.23 -12.04
N ALA A 720 1.46 56.35 -11.63
CA ALA A 720 1.48 55.67 -10.33
C ALA A 720 2.73 54.78 -10.16
N TRP A 721 3.16 54.09 -11.21
CA TRP A 721 4.41 53.33 -11.19
C TRP A 721 5.64 54.24 -11.09
N LYS A 722 5.67 55.31 -11.88
CA LYS A 722 6.76 56.30 -11.84
C LYS A 722 6.92 56.94 -10.46
N SER A 723 5.83 57.17 -9.73
CA SER A 723 5.87 57.67 -8.36
C SER A 723 6.22 56.61 -7.31
N ALA A 724 5.99 55.33 -7.58
CA ALA A 724 6.18 54.24 -6.62
C ALA A 724 7.56 53.56 -6.70
N LYS A 725 8.26 53.64 -7.85
CA LYS A 725 9.59 53.03 -7.99
C LYS A 725 10.64 53.76 -7.16
N ILE A 726 11.53 53.00 -6.53
CA ILE A 726 12.69 53.46 -5.78
C ILE A 726 13.88 53.43 -6.74
N SER A 727 14.59 54.54 -6.92
CA SER A 727 15.80 54.56 -7.74
C SER A 727 17.02 54.07 -6.95
N ARG A 728 18.09 53.70 -7.67
CA ARG A 728 19.35 53.31 -7.04
C ARG A 728 19.96 54.43 -6.19
N GLU A 729 19.82 55.68 -6.62
CA GLU A 729 20.28 56.86 -5.87
C GLU A 729 19.47 57.04 -4.58
N GLU A 730 18.15 56.89 -4.64
CA GLU A 730 17.29 56.95 -3.45
C GLU A 730 17.63 55.82 -2.46
N TYR A 731 17.92 54.63 -2.97
CA TYR A 731 18.37 53.50 -2.15
C TYR A 731 19.73 53.79 -1.48
N GLN A 732 20.69 54.37 -2.20
CA GLN A 732 22.00 54.75 -1.63
C GLN A 732 21.88 55.84 -0.56
N GLU A 733 20.94 56.78 -0.73
CA GLU A 733 20.71 57.88 0.21
C GLU A 733 19.90 57.44 1.43
N LYS A 734 18.81 56.68 1.23
CA LYS A 734 17.82 56.37 2.27
C LYS A 734 17.96 54.98 2.87
N GLY A 735 18.78 54.14 2.26
CA GLY A 735 19.07 52.78 2.71
C GLY A 735 18.08 51.71 2.23
N PRO A 736 18.36 50.44 2.55
CA PRO A 736 17.67 49.27 2.01
C PRO A 736 16.25 49.05 2.55
N GLU A 737 15.88 49.71 3.64
CA GLU A 737 14.55 49.63 4.26
C GLU A 737 13.58 50.68 3.72
N TYR A 738 14.04 51.61 2.88
CA TYR A 738 13.21 52.65 2.31
C TYR A 738 12.19 52.09 1.31
N ILE A 739 10.94 52.55 1.42
CA ILE A 739 9.84 52.15 0.54
C ILE A 739 9.03 53.39 0.18
N LYS A 740 8.54 53.47 -1.06
CA LYS A 740 7.52 54.46 -1.43
C LYS A 740 6.13 53.86 -1.22
N GLU A 741 5.31 54.53 -0.41
CA GLU A 741 3.93 54.13 -0.23
C GLU A 741 3.13 54.30 -1.53
N HIS A 742 2.36 53.28 -1.90
CA HIS A 742 1.43 53.32 -3.01
C HIS A 742 0.24 52.40 -2.75
N ASP A 743 -0.85 52.60 -3.49
CA ASP A 743 -2.16 51.96 -3.22
C ASP A 743 -2.19 50.42 -3.31
N MET A 744 -1.15 49.81 -3.88
CA MET A 744 -1.03 48.36 -4.08
C MET A 744 0.14 47.75 -3.29
N GLY A 745 0.86 48.56 -2.52
CA GLY A 745 2.01 48.13 -1.72
C GLY A 745 1.62 47.91 -0.27
N ASN A 746 2.55 47.36 0.51
CA ASN A 746 2.40 47.33 1.95
C ASN A 746 2.56 48.74 2.55
N SER A 747 1.94 48.97 3.71
CA SER A 747 2.14 50.21 4.47
C SER A 747 3.57 50.32 5.00
N TYR A 748 4.07 51.56 5.10
CA TYR A 748 5.33 51.87 5.77
C TYR A 748 5.22 51.54 7.28
N ALA A 749 6.32 51.12 7.90
CA ALA A 749 6.39 50.76 9.32
C ALA A 749 6.37 51.99 10.23
#